data_AF-V9IKZ8-F1
#
_entry.id   AF-V9IKZ8-F1
#
_cell.length_a   1.000
_cell.length_b   1.000
_cell.length_c   1.000
_cell.angle_alpha   90.00
_cell.angle_beta   90.00
_cell.angle_gamma   90.00
#
_symmetry.space_group_name_H-M   'P 1'
#
loop_
_entity.id
_entity.type
_entity.pdbx_description
1 polymer ?
#
loop_
_entity_poly.entity_id
_entity_poly.type
_entity_poly.pdbx_seq_one_letter_code
_entity_poly.pdbx_strand_id
1 'polypeptide(L)'
;MGFKDGQLVFISPGAGRGNGTGRCNKRDVDSPSLLPPPPRESLPTLLLLRPQYFEQLFTLMRTLSAMKTIVKGGQEIPHTKAQVLSRRVWDTLTLLPTSPTLLRGFQKLGETTLLELLDPASPQKLMYSLYIVESLSRRNTTNQSSVVNCTSTASGNEGDADIDDNHEDKEKDITWSTLFVQHGGLRHLFDIFMSGCLEQGDGSEWQQDCLASLLKQLCYLGVIKEEKKRSKADKLLVPKLSEVMLSMMNVEAVMSRITNILNEASLPRDPNHYKTGLFGRSQVIHYTMALLVCWVHSNETVKQYLFSSSESFGKTWLRRLVLEDPEPAVRREVCTALYKLCLGTTGFEDENSINPSLIVPMLNTLLEHLVIAEAMQPSHRKPDLPLHLHPVLDDGKEPYGPACRDYFWLICRLVDSLPEEAIKEGSDDSNLTIDLEALAIRVIDSLLNRDHLETRHNTVEDDGLVGLLNLTCNIMTHNPPCKQGKIGQNLLHEVFDFLFALPNPRSKHVPKCKSQVSRSAAFDLLVELVKSAPDNYRILHEKLLIQHKPGPHSPYPWDYWPHEDGRSDCGYVGLTNLGATCYMASCMQHLYMMPQARVSILGADCNRANKHQLTLRELQRMFAYLLESERKAYNPRSFCRVYTMNHEPLNTGEQKDMAEFL
;
A
#
# COMPACT_ATOMS: atom_id res chain seq x y z
N MET A 1 16.10 15.55 -21.10
CA MET A 1 17.19 16.50 -20.78
C MET A 1 16.59 17.55 -19.87
N GLY A 2 16.98 17.57 -18.59
CA GLY A 2 16.47 18.54 -17.63
C GLY A 2 17.32 19.80 -17.67
N PHE A 3 16.71 20.95 -17.95
CA PHE A 3 17.31 22.24 -17.65
C PHE A 3 17.14 22.49 -16.15
N LYS A 4 18.23 22.83 -15.46
CA LYS A 4 18.21 23.25 -14.05
C LYS A 4 17.85 24.74 -13.99
N ASP A 5 17.02 25.11 -13.03
CA ASP A 5 16.58 26.49 -12.79
C ASP A 5 17.77 27.44 -12.64
N GLY A 6 17.71 28.59 -13.33
CA GLY A 6 18.68 29.69 -13.19
C GLY A 6 19.67 29.89 -14.34
N GLN A 7 19.63 29.11 -15.42
CA GLN A 7 20.40 29.44 -16.63
C GLN A 7 19.73 30.57 -17.42
N LEU A 8 20.30 31.78 -17.33
CA LEU A 8 20.02 32.87 -18.27
C LEU A 8 20.56 32.49 -19.66
N VAL A 9 19.65 32.12 -20.57
CA VAL A 9 19.98 31.91 -21.99
C VAL A 9 19.98 33.27 -22.68
N PHE A 10 21.18 33.79 -22.98
CA PHE A 10 21.34 34.99 -23.79
C PHE A 10 21.11 34.64 -25.27
N ILE A 11 19.94 34.97 -25.80
CA ILE A 11 19.70 34.98 -27.24
C ILE A 11 20.18 36.34 -27.74
N SER A 12 21.32 36.39 -28.43
CA SER A 12 21.73 37.57 -29.18
C SER A 12 20.84 37.70 -30.42
N PRO A 13 20.00 38.74 -30.55
CA PRO A 13 19.40 39.05 -31.84
C PRO A 13 20.54 39.60 -32.72
N GLY A 14 20.80 38.94 -33.85
CA GLY A 14 21.86 39.35 -34.78
C GLY A 14 21.75 40.84 -35.10
N ALA A 15 22.70 41.61 -34.60
CA ALA A 15 22.84 43.02 -34.91
C ALA A 15 23.22 43.17 -36.38
N GLY A 16 22.27 43.58 -37.22
CA GLY A 16 22.55 44.08 -38.55
C GLY A 16 23.40 45.34 -38.46
N ARG A 17 24.72 45.20 -38.58
CA ARG A 17 25.63 46.32 -38.80
C ARG A 17 25.40 46.84 -40.21
N GLY A 18 24.66 47.94 -40.32
CA GLY A 18 24.76 48.82 -41.47
C GLY A 18 26.20 49.35 -41.55
N ASN A 19 26.89 49.01 -42.63
CA ASN A 19 28.00 49.81 -43.14
C ASN A 19 27.94 49.75 -44.67
N GLY A 20 27.70 50.92 -45.27
CA GLY A 20 27.76 51.08 -46.71
C GLY A 20 29.18 50.83 -47.20
N THR A 21 29.29 50.03 -48.27
CA THR A 21 29.90 50.41 -49.55
C THR A 21 29.87 49.19 -50.48
N GLY A 22 29.22 49.36 -51.63
CA GLY A 22 29.50 48.70 -52.91
C GLY A 22 29.85 47.20 -52.95
N ARG A 23 28.84 46.35 -53.14
CA ARG A 23 28.69 45.43 -54.30
C ARG A 23 27.53 44.49 -54.05
N CYS A 24 26.54 44.55 -54.94
CA CYS A 24 25.39 43.68 -54.96
C CYS A 24 25.84 42.25 -55.29
N ASN A 25 25.85 41.36 -54.30
CA ASN A 25 25.87 39.91 -54.52
C ASN A 25 24.56 39.32 -54.00
N LYS A 26 23.68 38.97 -54.94
CA LYS A 26 22.52 38.08 -54.74
C LYS A 26 23.03 36.74 -54.22
N ARG A 27 23.07 36.50 -52.89
CA ARG A 27 23.10 35.14 -52.30
C ARG A 27 22.97 35.03 -50.77
N ASP A 28 22.47 36.04 -50.05
CA ASP A 28 22.26 35.97 -48.59
C ASP A 28 20.77 36.06 -48.20
N VAL A 29 19.89 35.25 -48.81
CA VAL A 29 18.46 35.23 -48.45
C VAL A 29 18.07 34.03 -47.58
N ASP A 30 18.88 32.98 -47.48
CA ASP A 30 18.43 31.73 -46.85
C ASP A 30 19.16 31.41 -45.54
N SER A 31 19.21 32.38 -44.60
CA SER A 31 19.44 32.05 -43.18
C SER A 31 18.08 31.86 -42.50
N PRO A 32 17.71 30.63 -42.04
CA PRO A 32 16.41 30.37 -41.42
C PRO A 32 16.16 31.16 -40.12
N SER A 33 17.20 31.80 -39.58
CA SER A 33 17.18 32.67 -38.41
C SER A 33 16.72 34.11 -38.67
N LEU A 34 16.46 34.50 -39.93
CA LEU A 34 15.93 35.83 -40.31
C LEU A 34 14.44 35.82 -40.68
N LEU A 35 13.79 34.65 -40.66
CA LEU A 35 12.35 34.56 -40.91
C LEU A 35 11.57 35.16 -39.73
N PRO A 36 10.48 35.91 -39.97
CA PRO A 36 9.62 36.37 -38.90
C PRO A 36 9.11 35.15 -38.11
N PRO A 37 8.95 35.26 -36.78
CA PRO A 37 8.38 34.17 -36.00
C PRO A 37 7.04 33.77 -36.62
N PRO A 38 6.73 32.46 -36.68
CA PRO A 38 5.48 32.00 -37.28
C PRO A 38 4.31 32.72 -36.58
N PRO A 39 3.26 33.10 -37.33
CA PRO A 39 2.11 33.75 -36.74
C PRO A 39 1.58 32.90 -35.58
N ARG A 40 1.07 33.55 -34.52
CA ARG A 40 0.63 32.84 -33.30
C ARG A 40 -0.31 31.68 -33.61
N GLU A 41 -1.18 31.84 -34.60
CA GLU A 41 -2.14 30.82 -35.07
C GLU A 41 -1.50 29.57 -35.69
N SER A 42 -0.23 29.65 -36.07
CA SER A 42 0.61 28.57 -36.61
C SER A 42 1.50 27.93 -35.54
N LEU A 43 1.38 28.35 -34.28
CA LEU A 43 2.06 27.66 -33.18
C LEU A 43 1.52 26.22 -33.09
N PRO A 44 2.40 25.20 -32.98
CA PRO A 44 1.98 23.80 -32.93
C PRO A 44 0.89 23.51 -31.89
N THR A 45 0.95 24.18 -30.73
CA THR A 45 -0.04 24.06 -29.67
C THR A 45 -1.42 24.56 -30.08
N LEU A 46 -1.51 25.70 -30.78
CA LEU A 46 -2.80 26.24 -31.26
C LEU A 46 -3.32 25.51 -32.50
N LEU A 47 -2.41 24.99 -33.34
CA LEU A 47 -2.78 24.14 -34.47
C LEU A 47 -3.46 22.87 -33.98
N LEU A 48 -2.87 22.16 -33.01
CA LEU A 48 -3.45 20.93 -32.44
C LEU A 48 -4.82 21.14 -31.78
N LEU A 49 -5.13 22.36 -31.33
CA LEU A 49 -6.43 22.71 -30.74
C LEU A 49 -7.52 23.02 -31.78
N ARG A 50 -7.19 23.11 -33.07
CA ARG A 50 -8.21 23.27 -34.12
C ARG A 50 -9.07 21.99 -34.19
N PRO A 51 -10.40 22.09 -34.36
CA PRO A 51 -11.31 20.95 -34.27
C PRO A 51 -10.90 19.74 -35.12
N GLN A 52 -10.43 19.99 -36.35
CA GLN A 52 -10.00 18.94 -37.28
C GLN A 52 -8.82 18.10 -36.76
N TYR A 53 -7.86 18.71 -36.08
CA TYR A 53 -6.66 18.03 -35.57
C TYR A 53 -6.89 17.49 -34.16
N PHE A 54 -7.73 18.17 -33.38
CA PHE A 54 -8.07 17.76 -32.03
C PHE A 54 -8.81 16.42 -32.01
N GLU A 55 -9.78 16.21 -32.90
CA GLU A 55 -10.47 14.92 -33.05
C GLU A 55 -9.55 13.80 -33.58
N GLN A 56 -8.54 14.15 -34.40
CA GLN A 56 -7.54 13.18 -34.87
C GLN A 56 -6.67 12.65 -33.72
N LEU A 57 -6.42 13.43 -32.66
CA LEU A 57 -5.67 12.96 -31.49
C LEU A 57 -6.42 11.85 -30.76
N PHE A 58 -7.73 12.01 -30.52
CA PHE A 58 -8.55 10.95 -29.92
C PHE A 58 -8.67 9.72 -30.81
N THR A 59 -8.79 9.94 -32.14
CA THR A 59 -8.78 8.84 -33.12
C THR A 59 -7.49 8.06 -33.06
N LEU A 60 -6.34 8.75 -33.04
CA LEU A 60 -5.01 8.14 -32.92
C LEU A 60 -4.87 7.33 -31.62
N MET A 61 -5.30 7.89 -30.49
CA MET A 61 -5.30 7.17 -29.21
C MET A 61 -6.12 5.89 -29.28
N ARG A 62 -7.34 5.97 -29.83
CA ARG A 62 -8.22 4.80 -29.99
C ARG A 62 -7.57 3.73 -30.88
N THR A 63 -7.01 4.12 -32.02
CA THR A 63 -6.35 3.19 -32.92
C THR A 63 -5.16 2.51 -32.26
N LEU A 64 -4.31 3.26 -31.54
CA LEU A 64 -3.16 2.72 -30.82
C LEU A 64 -3.57 1.77 -29.69
N SER A 65 -4.62 2.11 -28.94
CA SER A 65 -5.14 1.28 -27.85
C SER A 65 -5.80 -0.02 -28.34
N ALA A 66 -6.38 -0.03 -29.54
CA ALA A 66 -7.00 -1.21 -30.14
C ALA A 66 -5.99 -2.18 -30.78
N MET A 67 -4.71 -1.80 -30.92
CA MET A 67 -3.70 -2.66 -31.53
C MET A 67 -3.41 -3.88 -30.66
N LYS A 68 -3.51 -5.06 -31.28
CA LYS A 68 -3.17 -6.35 -30.67
C LYS A 68 -2.00 -7.02 -31.40
N THR A 69 -1.29 -7.88 -30.70
CA THR A 69 -0.19 -8.71 -31.21
C THR A 69 -0.45 -10.16 -30.87
N ILE A 70 -0.11 -11.06 -31.78
CA ILE A 70 -0.28 -12.52 -31.60
C ILE A 70 0.99 -13.09 -30.94
N VAL A 71 0.83 -13.74 -29.80
CA VAL A 71 1.92 -14.42 -29.08
C VAL A 71 2.02 -15.89 -29.52
N LYS A 72 3.18 -16.52 -29.29
CA LYS A 72 3.36 -17.97 -29.47
C LYS A 72 2.28 -18.72 -28.68
N GLY A 73 1.35 -19.37 -29.38
CA GLY A 73 0.14 -19.98 -28.81
C GLY A 73 -1.17 -19.45 -29.39
N GLY A 74 -1.14 -18.46 -30.29
CA GLY A 74 -2.32 -17.96 -31.00
C GLY A 74 -3.20 -16.99 -30.20
N GLN A 75 -2.83 -16.67 -28.95
CA GLN A 75 -3.52 -15.65 -28.16
C GLN A 75 -3.17 -14.24 -28.64
N GLU A 76 -4.21 -13.42 -28.85
CA GLU A 76 -4.07 -11.99 -29.10
C GLU A 76 -3.95 -11.22 -27.78
N ILE A 77 -2.82 -10.55 -27.59
CA ILE A 77 -2.61 -9.65 -26.44
C ILE A 77 -2.51 -8.19 -26.92
N PRO A 78 -2.82 -7.20 -26.07
CA PRO A 78 -2.60 -5.79 -26.41
C PRO A 78 -1.13 -5.49 -26.75
N HIS A 79 -0.90 -4.70 -27.80
CA HIS A 79 0.45 -4.33 -28.22
C HIS A 79 1.05 -3.32 -27.23
N THR A 80 1.96 -3.76 -26.35
CA THR A 80 2.56 -2.93 -25.28
C THR A 80 3.10 -1.58 -25.74
N LYS A 81 3.90 -1.53 -26.81
CA LYS A 81 4.41 -0.27 -27.38
C LYS A 81 3.30 0.68 -27.87
N ALA A 82 2.24 0.14 -28.49
CA ALA A 82 1.12 0.94 -28.95
C ALA A 82 0.32 1.51 -27.76
N GLN A 83 0.14 0.73 -26.69
CA GLN A 83 -0.46 1.21 -25.43
C GLN A 83 0.34 2.38 -24.84
N VAL A 84 1.67 2.25 -24.74
CA VAL A 84 2.55 3.33 -24.25
C VAL A 84 2.47 4.58 -25.14
N LEU A 85 2.43 4.42 -26.46
CA LEU A 85 2.28 5.55 -27.38
C LEU A 85 0.91 6.23 -27.21
N SER A 86 -0.16 5.46 -27.02
CA SER A 86 -1.49 6.00 -26.72
C SER A 86 -1.47 6.90 -25.49
N ARG A 87 -0.74 6.50 -24.43
CA ARG A 87 -0.54 7.32 -23.23
C ARG A 87 0.26 8.59 -23.49
N ARG A 88 1.32 8.53 -24.31
CA ARG A 88 2.08 9.73 -24.68
C ARG A 88 1.25 10.75 -25.46
N VAL A 89 0.28 10.30 -26.26
CA VAL A 89 -0.66 11.21 -26.93
C VAL A 89 -1.54 11.91 -25.89
N TRP A 90 -1.98 11.22 -24.84
CA TRP A 90 -2.67 11.85 -23.71
C TRP A 90 -1.81 12.82 -22.92
N ASP A 91 -0.56 12.47 -22.62
CA ASP A 91 0.37 13.39 -21.96
C ASP A 91 0.52 14.68 -22.79
N THR A 92 0.58 14.55 -24.11
CA THR A 92 0.58 15.70 -25.03
C THR A 92 -0.72 16.51 -24.90
N LEU A 93 -1.89 15.85 -24.90
CA LEU A 93 -3.19 16.51 -24.72
C LEU A 93 -3.30 17.28 -23.39
N THR A 94 -2.75 16.75 -22.30
CA THR A 94 -2.79 17.40 -20.98
C THR A 94 -1.80 18.56 -20.86
N LEU A 95 -0.77 18.62 -21.70
CA LEU A 95 0.14 19.76 -21.83
C LEU A 95 -0.42 20.90 -22.69
N LEU A 96 -1.40 20.61 -23.55
CA LEU A 96 -2.06 21.64 -24.35
C LEU A 96 -3.00 22.50 -23.48
N PRO A 97 -3.20 23.79 -23.85
CA PRO A 97 -4.29 24.58 -23.27
C PRO A 97 -5.64 23.85 -23.43
N THR A 98 -6.54 24.01 -22.47
CA THR A 98 -7.87 23.39 -22.54
C THR A 98 -8.58 23.80 -23.83
N SER A 99 -9.19 22.82 -24.53
CA SER A 99 -9.90 23.07 -25.78
C SER A 99 -10.95 24.18 -25.60
N PRO A 100 -10.85 25.30 -26.35
CA PRO A 100 -11.72 26.45 -26.15
C PRO A 100 -13.18 26.14 -26.51
N THR A 101 -13.41 25.21 -27.43
CA THR A 101 -14.76 24.78 -27.83
C THR A 101 -15.44 24.00 -26.70
N LEU A 102 -14.76 22.98 -26.15
CA LEU A 102 -15.31 22.17 -25.06
C LEU A 102 -15.42 22.98 -23.77
N LEU A 103 -14.43 23.82 -23.47
CA LEU A 103 -14.46 24.70 -22.30
C LEU A 103 -15.63 25.68 -22.36
N ARG A 104 -15.88 26.30 -23.53
CA ARG A 104 -17.03 27.19 -23.72
C ARG A 104 -18.36 26.46 -23.55
N GLY A 105 -18.47 25.21 -24.01
CA GLY A 105 -19.64 24.37 -23.79
C GLY A 105 -19.94 24.16 -22.30
N PHE A 106 -18.93 23.86 -21.49
CA PHE A 106 -19.09 23.71 -20.03
C PHE A 106 -19.24 25.04 -19.28
N GLN A 107 -18.83 26.17 -19.86
CA GLN A 107 -19.06 27.51 -19.29
C GLN A 107 -20.47 28.04 -19.59
N LYS A 108 -21.09 27.61 -20.70
CA LYS A 108 -22.44 28.00 -21.13
C LYS A 108 -23.41 26.83 -21.10
N LEU A 109 -23.77 26.37 -19.91
CA LEU A 109 -24.55 25.14 -19.68
C LEU A 109 -26.01 25.15 -20.21
N GLY A 110 -26.44 26.19 -20.93
CA GLY A 110 -27.79 26.32 -21.51
C GLY A 110 -27.88 26.36 -23.05
N GLU A 111 -26.75 26.47 -23.78
CA GLU A 111 -26.75 26.61 -25.26
C GLU A 111 -26.36 25.30 -25.99
N THR A 112 -25.79 24.32 -25.30
CA THR A 112 -25.29 23.06 -25.87
C THR A 112 -25.83 21.84 -25.13
N THR A 113 -26.12 20.75 -25.84
CA THR A 113 -26.61 19.49 -25.24
C THR A 113 -25.48 18.82 -24.46
N LEU A 114 -25.70 18.54 -23.16
CA LEU A 114 -24.75 17.78 -22.32
C LEU A 114 -24.39 16.41 -22.92
N LEU A 115 -25.29 15.85 -23.72
CA LEU A 115 -25.10 14.63 -24.51
C LEU A 115 -23.89 14.68 -25.45
N GLU A 116 -23.64 15.83 -26.09
CA GLU A 116 -22.50 16.00 -27.01
C GLU A 116 -21.18 16.25 -26.26
N LEU A 117 -21.25 16.87 -25.09
CA LEU A 117 -20.08 17.17 -24.26
C LEU A 117 -19.60 15.95 -23.46
N LEU A 118 -20.51 15.07 -23.07
CA LEU A 118 -20.28 13.89 -22.24
C LEU A 118 -20.72 12.62 -22.98
N ASP A 119 -20.05 12.32 -24.09
CA ASP A 119 -20.32 11.16 -24.93
C ASP A 119 -19.54 9.90 -24.44
N PRO A 120 -20.23 8.84 -23.97
CA PRO A 120 -19.58 7.63 -23.51
C PRO A 120 -19.04 6.72 -24.62
N ALA A 121 -19.38 6.95 -25.90
CA ALA A 121 -18.90 6.12 -27.01
C ALA A 121 -17.38 6.22 -27.21
N SER A 122 -16.74 7.27 -26.68
CA SER A 122 -15.31 7.48 -26.74
C SER A 122 -14.72 7.70 -25.34
N PRO A 123 -14.22 6.66 -24.66
CA PRO A 123 -13.68 6.76 -23.30
C PRO A 123 -12.60 7.84 -23.15
N GLN A 124 -11.74 8.00 -24.15
CA GLN A 124 -10.67 9.00 -24.15
C GLN A 124 -11.21 10.44 -24.15
N LYS A 125 -12.26 10.67 -24.96
CA LYS A 125 -12.89 12.00 -25.09
C LYS A 125 -13.74 12.31 -23.85
N LEU A 126 -14.50 11.33 -23.37
CA LEU A 126 -15.24 11.44 -22.11
C LEU A 126 -14.29 11.77 -20.95
N MET A 127 -13.16 11.07 -20.83
CA MET A 127 -12.17 11.33 -19.79
C MET A 127 -11.61 12.76 -19.87
N TYR A 128 -11.37 13.29 -21.07
CA TYR A 128 -10.98 14.70 -21.26
C TYR A 128 -12.08 15.68 -20.81
N SER A 129 -13.34 15.40 -21.15
CA SER A 129 -14.48 16.19 -20.69
C SER A 129 -14.62 16.15 -19.16
N LEU A 130 -14.46 14.99 -18.52
CA LEU A 130 -14.47 14.85 -17.06
C LEU A 130 -13.32 15.62 -16.40
N TYR A 131 -12.14 15.69 -17.04
CA TYR A 131 -11.03 16.51 -16.58
C TYR A 131 -11.38 18.01 -16.59
N ILE A 132 -12.12 18.49 -17.61
CA ILE A 132 -12.62 19.87 -17.66
C ILE A 132 -13.61 20.12 -16.52
N VAL A 133 -14.55 19.20 -16.31
CA VAL A 133 -15.52 19.25 -15.21
C VAL A 133 -14.80 19.34 -13.85
N GLU A 134 -13.76 18.53 -13.64
CA GLU A 134 -12.94 18.58 -12.42
C GLU A 134 -12.25 19.94 -12.26
N SER A 135 -11.64 20.46 -13.33
CA SER A 135 -10.92 21.74 -13.30
C SER A 135 -11.84 22.91 -12.95
N LEU A 136 -13.01 23.00 -13.60
CA LEU A 136 -14.02 24.04 -13.33
C LEU A 136 -14.59 23.92 -11.91
N SER A 137 -14.77 22.69 -11.44
CA SER A 137 -15.25 22.40 -10.09
C SER A 137 -14.26 22.75 -8.97
N ARG A 138 -12.95 22.88 -9.26
CA ARG A 138 -11.90 23.21 -8.29
C ARG A 138 -11.50 24.70 -8.29
N ARG A 139 -11.59 25.40 -9.43
CA ARG A 139 -11.18 26.81 -9.53
C ARG A 139 -11.93 27.74 -8.57
N ASN A 140 -13.16 27.40 -8.21
CA ASN A 140 -13.95 28.23 -7.29
C ASN A 140 -13.63 28.00 -5.80
N THR A 141 -12.89 26.94 -5.41
CA THR A 141 -12.47 26.73 -4.01
C THR A 141 -11.12 27.39 -3.67
N THR A 142 -10.31 27.74 -4.67
CA THR A 142 -8.97 28.33 -4.46
C THR A 142 -8.99 29.86 -4.41
N ASN A 143 -9.95 30.50 -5.11
CA ASN A 143 -10.05 31.96 -5.22
C ASN A 143 -10.54 32.68 -3.95
N GLN A 144 -10.90 31.97 -2.87
CA GLN A 144 -11.20 32.59 -1.56
C GLN A 144 -9.96 32.81 -0.68
N SER A 145 -8.74 32.45 -1.13
CA SER A 145 -7.52 32.54 -0.28
C SER A 145 -6.38 33.39 -0.83
N SER A 146 -6.56 34.13 -1.93
CA SER A 146 -5.49 34.95 -2.49
C SER A 146 -6.00 36.22 -3.17
N VAL A 147 -6.44 37.18 -2.37
CA VAL A 147 -6.40 38.61 -2.75
C VAL A 147 -5.77 39.39 -1.62
N VAL A 148 -4.44 39.31 -1.50
CA VAL A 148 -3.64 40.35 -0.87
C VAL A 148 -2.35 40.52 -1.67
N ASN A 149 -2.09 41.78 -2.02
CA ASN A 149 -0.85 42.40 -2.53
C ASN A 149 -0.60 42.47 -4.04
N CYS A 150 -0.92 43.64 -4.59
CA CYS A 150 -0.01 44.57 -5.32
C CYS A 150 -0.87 45.78 -5.74
N THR A 151 -0.70 47.04 -5.28
CA THR A 151 0.47 47.91 -5.37
C THR A 151 0.26 49.26 -4.64
N SER A 152 1.29 49.67 -3.88
CA SER A 152 1.82 51.04 -3.63
C SER A 152 0.96 52.29 -3.28
N THR A 153 1.31 52.82 -2.10
CA THR A 153 1.67 54.24 -1.73
C THR A 153 0.61 55.31 -1.41
N ALA A 154 0.63 55.66 -0.11
CA ALA A 154 0.77 57.01 0.49
C ALA A 154 -0.47 57.75 1.08
N SER A 155 -0.29 58.09 2.37
CA SER A 155 -0.78 59.23 3.18
C SER A 155 -2.24 59.32 3.68
N GLY A 156 -2.39 59.29 5.02
CA GLY A 156 -2.95 60.44 5.77
C GLY A 156 -4.30 60.28 6.50
N ASN A 157 -4.22 60.19 7.84
CA ASN A 157 -5.13 60.69 8.90
C ASN A 157 -6.52 60.09 9.22
N GLU A 158 -6.54 59.55 10.46
CA GLU A 158 -7.48 59.55 11.61
C GLU A 158 -8.90 60.15 11.60
N GLY A 159 -9.77 59.48 12.39
CA GLY A 159 -11.06 59.91 12.97
C GLY A 159 -12.29 59.42 12.19
N ASP A 160 -13.46 59.08 12.72
CA ASP A 160 -14.03 58.85 14.05
C ASP A 160 -15.42 58.17 13.79
N ALA A 161 -16.13 57.82 14.86
CA ALA A 161 -17.32 56.98 15.01
C ALA A 161 -18.56 57.11 14.06
N ASP A 162 -19.30 55.99 14.09
CA ASP A 162 -20.78 55.82 14.09
C ASP A 162 -21.64 55.76 12.81
N ILE A 163 -22.32 54.60 12.71
CA ILE A 163 -23.72 54.32 12.32
C ILE A 163 -24.16 54.75 10.91
N ASP A 164 -24.47 53.78 10.03
CA ASP A 164 -25.88 53.49 9.67
C ASP A 164 -26.02 52.22 8.83
N ASP A 165 -27.21 51.64 8.93
CA ASP A 165 -27.75 50.51 8.19
C ASP A 165 -27.45 50.53 6.69
N ASN A 166 -27.06 49.37 6.16
CA ASN A 166 -27.50 48.98 4.82
C ASN A 166 -27.64 47.46 4.75
N HIS A 167 -28.89 47.04 4.86
CA HIS A 167 -29.41 45.84 4.20
C HIS A 167 -29.06 45.90 2.71
N GLU A 168 -28.02 45.19 2.30
CA GLU A 168 -27.83 44.83 0.89
C GLU A 168 -27.60 43.33 0.77
N ASP A 169 -28.43 42.74 -0.08
CA ASP A 169 -28.51 41.34 -0.44
C ASP A 169 -27.14 40.70 -0.70
N LYS A 170 -26.72 39.78 0.17
CA LYS A 170 -25.71 38.79 -0.20
C LYS A 170 -26.38 37.75 -1.08
N GLU A 171 -26.53 38.05 -2.38
CA GLU A 171 -26.70 37.02 -3.40
C GLU A 171 -25.58 35.99 -3.20
N LYS A 172 -25.93 34.80 -2.74
CA LYS A 172 -24.99 33.69 -2.61
C LYS A 172 -24.52 33.34 -4.03
N ASP A 173 -23.31 33.76 -4.38
CA ASP A 173 -22.65 33.36 -5.62
C ASP A 173 -22.75 31.83 -5.80
N ILE A 174 -23.59 31.40 -6.75
CA ILE A 174 -23.86 29.98 -7.00
C ILE A 174 -22.58 29.38 -7.58
N THR A 175 -22.00 28.40 -6.87
CA THR A 175 -20.78 27.72 -7.35
C THR A 175 -21.02 27.05 -8.72
N TRP A 176 -20.00 26.96 -9.59
CA TRP A 176 -20.16 26.28 -10.89
C TRP A 176 -20.65 24.84 -10.72
N SER A 177 -20.22 24.13 -9.67
CA SER A 177 -20.69 22.78 -9.36
C SER A 177 -22.20 22.74 -9.11
N THR A 178 -22.77 23.71 -8.39
CA THR A 178 -24.22 23.78 -8.15
C THR A 178 -24.99 24.11 -9.42
N LEU A 179 -24.45 24.99 -10.29
CA LEU A 179 -25.04 25.30 -11.59
C LEU A 179 -25.04 24.08 -12.52
N PHE A 180 -23.95 23.32 -12.54
CA PHE A 180 -23.81 22.09 -13.33
C PHE A 180 -24.82 21.02 -12.89
N VAL A 181 -25.03 20.85 -11.57
CA VAL A 181 -26.05 19.94 -11.02
C VAL A 181 -27.46 20.40 -11.41
N GLN A 182 -27.76 21.70 -11.30
CA GLN A 182 -29.08 22.27 -11.67
C GLN A 182 -29.42 22.06 -13.16
N HIS A 183 -28.42 22.11 -14.05
CA HIS A 183 -28.62 21.84 -15.49
C HIS A 183 -28.65 20.33 -15.82
N GLY A 184 -28.73 19.44 -14.83
CA GLY A 184 -28.84 18.00 -15.04
C GLY A 184 -27.51 17.28 -15.31
N GLY A 185 -26.37 17.97 -15.14
CA GLY A 185 -25.04 17.38 -15.36
C GLY A 185 -24.76 16.16 -14.48
N LEU A 186 -25.12 16.22 -13.20
CA LEU A 186 -24.98 15.07 -12.28
C LEU A 186 -25.86 13.89 -12.70
N ARG A 187 -27.09 14.16 -13.15
CA ARG A 187 -28.01 13.13 -13.64
C ARG A 187 -27.45 12.43 -14.87
N HIS A 188 -26.93 13.20 -15.83
CA HIS A 188 -26.31 12.65 -17.03
C HIS A 188 -25.10 11.77 -16.70
N LEU A 189 -24.23 12.19 -15.77
CA LEU A 189 -23.12 11.36 -15.30
C LEU A 189 -23.60 10.07 -14.61
N PHE A 190 -24.68 10.16 -13.83
CA PHE A 190 -25.28 9.00 -13.18
C PHE A 190 -25.91 8.03 -14.19
N ASP A 191 -26.55 8.54 -15.25
CA ASP A 191 -27.12 7.74 -16.32
C ASP A 191 -26.02 6.99 -17.10
N ILE A 192 -24.88 7.65 -17.38
CA ILE A 192 -23.69 6.99 -17.95
C ILE A 192 -23.21 5.89 -17.00
N PHE A 193 -23.10 6.18 -15.70
CA PHE A 193 -22.73 5.19 -14.70
C PHE A 193 -23.70 4.01 -14.70
N MET A 194 -25.02 4.22 -14.75
CA MET A 194 -26.00 3.13 -14.77
C MET A 194 -26.06 2.36 -16.10
N SER A 195 -25.57 2.93 -17.20
CA SER A 195 -25.68 2.31 -18.54
C SER A 195 -24.82 1.07 -18.77
N GLY A 196 -23.65 0.93 -18.13
CA GLY A 196 -22.78 -0.26 -18.31
C GLY A 196 -21.75 -0.12 -19.40
N CYS A 197 -21.79 0.97 -20.18
CA CYS A 197 -21.02 1.10 -21.41
C CYS A 197 -19.50 1.13 -21.21
N LEU A 198 -19.02 1.52 -20.02
CA LEU A 198 -17.59 1.57 -19.68
C LEU A 198 -17.04 0.23 -19.15
N GLU A 199 -17.90 -0.78 -18.95
CA GLU A 199 -17.54 -2.13 -18.45
C GLU A 199 -17.58 -3.18 -19.58
N GLN A 200 -18.55 -3.07 -20.49
CA GLN A 200 -18.85 -4.04 -21.58
C GLN A 200 -17.82 -4.08 -22.74
N GLY A 201 -16.61 -3.56 -22.55
CA GLY A 201 -15.61 -3.41 -23.59
C GLY A 201 -14.58 -4.53 -23.70
N ASP A 202 -13.52 -4.27 -24.46
CA ASP A 202 -12.37 -5.17 -24.63
C ASP A 202 -11.45 -5.22 -23.39
N GLY A 203 -11.86 -4.59 -22.29
CA GLY A 203 -11.08 -4.46 -21.07
C GLY A 203 -9.92 -3.47 -21.19
N SER A 204 -9.98 -2.53 -22.16
CA SER A 204 -8.94 -1.51 -22.30
C SER A 204 -8.78 -0.69 -21.02
N GLU A 205 -7.53 -0.39 -20.65
CA GLU A 205 -7.26 0.42 -19.46
C GLU A 205 -7.89 1.81 -19.54
N TRP A 206 -8.13 2.34 -20.75
CA TRP A 206 -8.84 3.61 -20.96
C TRP A 206 -10.27 3.59 -20.43
N GLN A 207 -10.97 2.46 -20.57
CA GLN A 207 -12.32 2.31 -20.03
C GLN A 207 -12.28 2.30 -18.50
N GLN A 208 -11.29 1.62 -17.91
CA GLN A 208 -11.10 1.60 -16.46
C GLN A 208 -10.74 3.00 -15.91
N ASP A 209 -9.83 3.70 -16.58
CA ASP A 209 -9.46 5.07 -16.23
C ASP A 209 -10.66 6.02 -16.31
N CYS A 210 -11.44 5.90 -17.37
CA CYS A 210 -12.63 6.71 -17.59
C CYS A 210 -13.71 6.40 -16.54
N LEU A 211 -13.93 5.12 -16.20
CA LEU A 211 -14.84 4.71 -15.15
C LEU A 211 -14.40 5.24 -13.78
N ALA A 212 -13.11 5.12 -13.44
CA ALA A 212 -12.57 5.70 -12.22
C ALA A 212 -12.77 7.21 -12.17
N SER A 213 -12.52 7.92 -13.27
CA SER A 213 -12.76 9.36 -13.38
C SER A 213 -14.24 9.72 -13.23
N LEU A 214 -15.15 8.93 -13.82
CA LEU A 214 -16.60 9.13 -13.71
C LEU A 214 -17.05 8.96 -12.25
N LEU A 215 -16.67 7.85 -11.61
CA LEU A 215 -16.99 7.56 -10.21
C LEU A 215 -16.42 8.62 -9.27
N LYS A 216 -15.22 9.12 -9.55
CA LYS A 216 -14.63 10.26 -8.82
C LYS A 216 -15.49 11.51 -8.92
N GLN A 217 -15.99 11.85 -10.12
CA GLN A 217 -16.90 13.00 -10.28
C GLN A 217 -18.22 12.78 -9.56
N LEU A 218 -18.77 11.56 -9.59
CA LEU A 218 -19.99 11.22 -8.84
C LEU A 218 -19.78 11.38 -7.33
N CYS A 219 -18.67 10.89 -6.79
CA CYS A 219 -18.33 11.07 -5.37
C CYS A 219 -18.07 12.54 -5.00
N TYR A 220 -17.57 13.36 -5.94
CA TYR A 220 -17.27 14.76 -5.66
C TYR A 220 -18.50 15.68 -5.79
N LEU A 221 -19.32 15.48 -6.84
CA LEU A 221 -20.49 16.31 -7.13
C LEU A 221 -21.76 15.81 -6.41
N GLY A 222 -21.84 14.50 -6.14
CA GLY A 222 -23.00 13.87 -5.50
C GLY A 222 -23.02 14.00 -3.98
N VAL A 223 -21.97 14.53 -3.37
CA VAL A 223 -21.78 14.64 -1.92
C VAL A 223 -21.94 16.08 -1.44
N ILE A 224 -22.47 16.26 -0.23
CA ILE A 224 -22.59 17.56 0.42
C ILE A 224 -21.20 18.05 0.86
N LYS A 225 -20.79 19.23 0.38
CA LYS A 225 -19.50 19.83 0.74
C LYS A 225 -19.58 20.43 2.14
N GLU A 226 -18.77 19.93 3.06
CA GLU A 226 -18.59 20.55 4.38
C GLU A 226 -17.55 21.67 4.32
N GLU A 227 -17.90 22.85 4.84
CA GLU A 227 -17.04 24.05 4.85
C GLU A 227 -15.97 24.05 5.95
N LYS A 228 -16.03 23.10 6.90
CA LYS A 228 -15.08 23.06 8.03
C LYS A 228 -13.76 22.38 7.62
N LYS A 229 -12.64 23.01 8.00
CA LYS A 229 -11.28 22.46 7.83
C LYS A 229 -11.18 21.12 8.56
N ARG A 230 -10.90 20.06 7.80
CA ARG A 230 -10.68 18.72 8.33
C ARG A 230 -9.52 18.69 9.33
N SER A 231 -9.76 18.20 10.53
CA SER A 231 -8.73 17.95 11.54
C SER A 231 -8.02 16.61 11.26
N LYS A 232 -6.86 16.36 11.88
CA LYS A 232 -6.19 15.04 11.79
C LYS A 232 -7.01 13.90 12.42
N ALA A 233 -8.05 14.20 13.21
CA ALA A 233 -8.97 13.24 13.81
C ALA A 233 -10.08 12.74 12.85
N ASP A 234 -10.25 13.35 11.67
CA ASP A 234 -11.39 13.11 10.77
C ASP A 234 -11.21 11.90 9.82
N LYS A 235 -10.40 10.89 10.19
CA LYS A 235 -10.10 9.77 9.27
C LYS A 235 -11.32 8.88 8.95
N LEU A 236 -12.31 8.88 9.84
CA LEU A 236 -13.55 8.12 9.73
C LEU A 236 -14.74 8.95 9.25
N LEU A 237 -14.55 10.25 8.99
CA LEU A 237 -15.63 11.11 8.52
C LEU A 237 -16.07 10.70 7.11
N VAL A 238 -17.32 10.25 6.99
CA VAL A 238 -17.97 9.88 5.74
C VAL A 238 -18.93 11.01 5.35
N PRO A 239 -18.75 11.60 4.16
CA PRO A 239 -19.58 12.73 3.78
C PRO A 239 -20.93 12.23 3.23
N LYS A 240 -22.02 12.96 3.55
CA LYS A 240 -23.38 12.58 3.12
C LYS A 240 -23.64 12.87 1.64
N LEU A 241 -24.40 12.00 1.00
CA LEU A 241 -24.91 12.21 -0.36
C LEU A 241 -25.96 13.33 -0.36
N SER A 242 -25.95 14.14 -1.41
CA SER A 242 -26.95 15.17 -1.67
C SER A 242 -28.32 14.55 -1.96
N GLU A 243 -29.40 15.29 -1.67
CA GLU A 243 -30.77 14.85 -1.98
C GLU A 243 -30.96 14.54 -3.47
N VAL A 244 -30.32 15.31 -4.35
CA VAL A 244 -30.35 15.08 -5.80
C VAL A 244 -29.76 13.71 -6.13
N MET A 245 -28.60 13.36 -5.55
CA MET A 245 -27.98 12.05 -5.76
C MET A 245 -28.86 10.92 -5.21
N LEU A 246 -29.36 11.06 -3.98
CA LEU A 246 -30.21 10.05 -3.34
C LEU A 246 -31.51 9.79 -4.12
N SER A 247 -32.11 10.84 -4.69
CA SER A 247 -33.34 10.73 -5.50
C SER A 247 -33.18 9.88 -6.76
N MET A 248 -31.94 9.74 -7.26
CA MET A 248 -31.63 8.94 -8.45
C MET A 248 -31.25 7.49 -8.10
N MET A 249 -30.92 7.20 -6.84
CA MET A 249 -30.37 5.91 -6.42
C MET A 249 -31.47 4.93 -5.99
N ASN A 250 -31.94 4.11 -6.92
CA ASN A 250 -32.76 2.95 -6.60
C ASN A 250 -31.91 1.84 -5.94
N VAL A 251 -32.36 1.32 -4.80
CA VAL A 251 -31.60 0.36 -3.98
C VAL A 251 -31.19 -0.88 -4.79
N GLU A 252 -32.13 -1.57 -5.43
CA GLU A 252 -31.85 -2.82 -6.15
C GLU A 252 -30.96 -2.59 -7.38
N ALA A 253 -31.30 -1.60 -8.21
CA ALA A 253 -30.58 -1.35 -9.46
C ALA A 253 -29.14 -0.88 -9.21
N VAL A 254 -28.94 0.05 -8.27
CA VAL A 254 -27.60 0.60 -7.99
C VAL A 254 -26.74 -0.41 -7.21
N MET A 255 -27.32 -1.16 -6.26
CA MET A 255 -26.58 -2.24 -5.57
C MET A 255 -26.15 -3.33 -6.54
N SER A 256 -27.02 -3.74 -7.46
CA SER A 256 -26.67 -4.68 -8.54
C SER A 256 -25.52 -4.13 -9.37
N ARG A 257 -25.57 -2.84 -9.73
CA ARG A 257 -24.50 -2.22 -10.52
C ARG A 257 -23.16 -2.17 -9.78
N ILE A 258 -23.14 -1.69 -8.54
CA ILE A 258 -21.92 -1.66 -7.70
C ILE A 258 -21.34 -3.07 -7.56
N THR A 259 -22.18 -4.06 -7.32
CA THR A 259 -21.76 -5.46 -7.17
C THR A 259 -21.17 -6.02 -8.46
N ASN A 260 -21.72 -5.69 -9.63
CA ASN A 260 -21.17 -6.09 -10.92
C ASN A 260 -19.77 -5.50 -11.16
N ILE A 261 -19.57 -4.21 -10.86
CA ILE A 261 -18.24 -3.56 -10.97
C ILE A 261 -17.20 -4.26 -10.10
N LEU A 262 -17.56 -4.56 -8.84
CA LEU A 262 -16.66 -5.26 -7.92
C LEU A 262 -16.38 -6.70 -8.36
N ASN A 263 -17.39 -7.39 -8.90
CA ASN A 263 -17.24 -8.72 -9.47
C ASN A 263 -16.28 -8.74 -10.65
N GLU A 264 -16.45 -7.84 -11.62
CA GLU A 264 -15.53 -7.73 -12.77
C GLU A 264 -14.11 -7.33 -12.32
N ALA A 265 -14.00 -6.40 -11.37
CA ALA A 265 -12.71 -6.00 -10.82
C ALA A 265 -12.01 -7.12 -10.03
N SER A 266 -12.76 -8.11 -9.54
CA SER A 266 -12.24 -9.28 -8.81
C SER A 266 -11.79 -10.44 -9.70
N LEU A 267 -12.05 -10.40 -11.01
CA LEU A 267 -11.70 -11.49 -11.91
C LEU A 267 -10.16 -11.66 -12.01
N PRO A 268 -9.65 -12.92 -12.04
CA PRO A 268 -8.23 -13.17 -12.20
C PRO A 268 -7.67 -12.53 -13.47
N ARG A 269 -6.49 -11.93 -13.37
CA ARG A 269 -5.75 -11.34 -14.51
C ARG A 269 -4.40 -11.99 -14.70
N ASP A 270 -3.88 -11.89 -15.93
CA ASP A 270 -2.52 -12.32 -16.24
C ASP A 270 -1.51 -11.52 -15.40
N PRO A 271 -0.67 -12.19 -14.59
CA PRO A 271 0.41 -11.55 -13.82
C PRO A 271 1.39 -10.74 -14.69
N ASN A 272 1.50 -11.08 -15.98
CA ASN A 272 2.39 -10.40 -16.92
C ASN A 272 1.72 -9.23 -17.65
N HIS A 273 0.48 -8.88 -17.29
CA HIS A 273 -0.24 -7.77 -17.90
C HIS A 273 0.50 -6.45 -17.64
N TYR A 274 0.98 -5.82 -18.71
CA TYR A 274 1.70 -4.56 -18.64
C TYR A 274 0.74 -3.39 -18.37
N LYS A 275 0.92 -2.72 -17.23
CA LYS A 275 0.07 -1.61 -16.80
C LYS A 275 0.49 -0.29 -17.47
N THR A 276 -0.42 0.38 -18.17
CA THR A 276 -0.21 1.72 -18.75
C THR A 276 -1.21 2.76 -18.23
N GLY A 277 -2.20 2.35 -17.42
CA GLY A 277 -3.24 3.20 -16.82
C GLY A 277 -2.72 4.37 -15.99
N LEU A 278 -3.44 5.49 -16.04
CA LEU A 278 -3.23 6.64 -15.15
C LEU A 278 -3.89 6.38 -13.79
N PHE A 279 -5.07 5.78 -13.83
CA PHE A 279 -5.87 5.31 -12.71
C PHE A 279 -6.01 3.79 -12.84
N GLY A 280 -5.35 3.06 -11.97
CA GLY A 280 -5.41 1.60 -11.97
C GLY A 280 -6.75 1.05 -11.48
N ARG A 281 -6.87 -0.28 -11.52
CA ARG A 281 -8.00 -1.03 -10.96
C ARG A 281 -8.29 -0.64 -9.51
N SER A 282 -7.25 -0.35 -8.73
CA SER A 282 -7.38 0.14 -7.35
C SER A 282 -8.23 1.40 -7.24
N GLN A 283 -8.16 2.32 -8.22
CA GLN A 283 -8.94 3.56 -8.19
C GLN A 283 -10.41 3.33 -8.55
N VAL A 284 -10.70 2.43 -9.49
CA VAL A 284 -12.09 2.02 -9.76
C VAL A 284 -12.71 1.46 -8.48
N ILE A 285 -12.02 0.53 -7.83
CA ILE A 285 -12.48 -0.07 -6.57
C ILE A 285 -12.60 0.99 -5.46
N HIS A 286 -11.63 1.87 -5.32
CA HIS A 286 -11.65 2.97 -4.35
C HIS A 286 -12.90 3.82 -4.50
N TYR A 287 -13.20 4.34 -5.69
CA TYR A 287 -14.34 5.24 -5.88
C TYR A 287 -15.67 4.49 -5.86
N THR A 288 -15.74 3.26 -6.36
CA THR A 288 -16.93 2.40 -6.24
C THR A 288 -17.28 2.14 -4.77
N MET A 289 -16.28 1.74 -3.98
CA MET A 289 -16.47 1.51 -2.56
C MET A 289 -16.72 2.82 -1.79
N ALA A 290 -16.09 3.94 -2.16
CA ALA A 290 -16.35 5.23 -1.56
C ALA A 290 -17.80 5.68 -1.78
N LEU A 291 -18.34 5.48 -2.99
CA LEU A 291 -19.75 5.75 -3.30
C LEU A 291 -20.67 4.88 -2.45
N LEU A 292 -20.38 3.58 -2.32
CA LEU A 292 -21.15 2.66 -1.47
C LEU A 292 -21.12 3.10 0.00
N VAL A 293 -19.94 3.45 0.53
CA VAL A 293 -19.77 3.93 1.91
C VAL A 293 -20.58 5.21 2.12
N CYS A 294 -20.49 6.19 1.24
CA CYS A 294 -21.28 7.42 1.35
C CYS A 294 -22.78 7.12 1.30
N TRP A 295 -23.22 6.19 0.45
CA TRP A 295 -24.62 5.85 0.29
C TRP A 295 -25.22 5.16 1.52
N VAL A 296 -24.51 4.18 2.08
CA VAL A 296 -24.93 3.45 3.30
C VAL A 296 -25.05 4.40 4.49
N HIS A 297 -24.14 5.36 4.63
CA HIS A 297 -24.18 6.38 5.69
C HIS A 297 -25.17 7.52 5.43
N SER A 298 -25.78 7.58 4.24
CA SER A 298 -26.78 8.59 3.87
C SER A 298 -28.21 8.06 3.85
N ASN A 299 -28.41 6.73 3.81
CA ASN A 299 -29.73 6.11 3.72
C ASN A 299 -29.80 4.78 4.49
N GLU A 300 -30.59 4.78 5.57
CA GLU A 300 -30.77 3.62 6.46
C GLU A 300 -31.38 2.40 5.76
N THR A 301 -32.17 2.58 4.70
CA THR A 301 -32.76 1.44 3.96
C THR A 301 -31.70 0.59 3.26
N VAL A 302 -30.62 1.22 2.76
CA VAL A 302 -29.51 0.54 2.09
C VAL A 302 -28.72 -0.29 3.10
N LYS A 303 -28.56 0.24 4.31
CA LYS A 303 -27.89 -0.43 5.43
C LYS A 303 -28.60 -1.72 5.82
N GLN A 304 -29.93 -1.70 5.88
CA GLN A 304 -30.74 -2.91 6.11
C GLN A 304 -30.67 -3.87 4.92
N TYR A 305 -30.68 -3.35 3.69
CA TYR A 305 -30.64 -4.15 2.47
C TYR A 305 -29.34 -4.97 2.33
N LEU A 306 -28.20 -4.38 2.71
CA LEU A 306 -26.86 -4.91 2.43
C LEU A 306 -26.65 -6.36 2.90
N PHE A 307 -27.22 -6.73 4.05
CA PHE A 307 -27.11 -8.08 4.63
C PHE A 307 -28.45 -8.84 4.72
N SER A 308 -29.54 -8.28 4.18
CA SER A 308 -30.86 -8.95 4.14
C SER A 308 -31.20 -9.54 2.78
N SER A 309 -30.44 -9.21 1.73
CA SER A 309 -30.61 -9.81 0.39
C SER A 309 -30.34 -11.32 0.40
N SER A 310 -31.02 -12.04 -0.51
CA SER A 310 -30.84 -13.50 -0.71
C SER A 310 -29.40 -13.89 -1.09
N GLU A 311 -28.63 -12.96 -1.66
CA GLU A 311 -27.20 -13.09 -1.86
C GLU A 311 -26.46 -12.32 -0.76
N SER A 312 -25.53 -13.01 -0.07
CA SER A 312 -24.71 -12.37 0.95
C SER A 312 -23.75 -11.35 0.32
N PHE A 313 -23.67 -10.16 0.93
CA PHE A 313 -22.78 -9.09 0.50
C PHE A 313 -21.35 -9.61 0.30
N GLY A 314 -20.80 -9.40 -0.89
CA GLY A 314 -19.40 -9.72 -1.16
C GLY A 314 -19.08 -11.21 -1.37
N LYS A 315 -20.06 -12.12 -1.36
CA LYS A 315 -19.82 -13.58 -1.49
C LYS A 315 -18.85 -13.98 -2.60
N THR A 316 -18.91 -13.31 -3.75
CA THR A 316 -18.16 -13.64 -4.96
C THR A 316 -16.85 -12.88 -5.13
N TRP A 317 -16.76 -11.65 -4.60
CA TRP A 317 -15.62 -10.75 -4.82
C TRP A 317 -14.81 -10.47 -3.56
N LEU A 318 -15.36 -10.62 -2.36
CA LEU A 318 -14.73 -10.19 -1.10
C LEU A 318 -13.44 -10.96 -0.83
N ARG A 319 -13.51 -12.30 -0.81
CA ARG A 319 -12.33 -13.16 -0.72
C ARG A 319 -11.28 -12.81 -1.77
N ARG A 320 -11.72 -12.65 -3.02
CA ARG A 320 -10.83 -12.38 -4.16
C ARG A 320 -10.10 -11.06 -3.97
N LEU A 321 -10.80 -10.00 -3.61
CA LEU A 321 -10.24 -8.66 -3.50
C LEU A 321 -9.45 -8.42 -2.20
N VAL A 322 -9.82 -9.08 -1.10
CA VAL A 322 -9.21 -8.85 0.22
C VAL A 322 -8.01 -9.77 0.48
N LEU A 323 -8.01 -10.99 -0.07
CA LEU A 323 -6.98 -12.00 0.20
C LEU A 323 -6.21 -12.42 -1.05
N GLU A 324 -6.91 -12.76 -2.14
CA GLU A 324 -6.30 -13.40 -3.31
C GLU A 324 -5.73 -12.41 -4.33
N ASP A 325 -6.14 -11.15 -4.24
CA ASP A 325 -5.75 -10.12 -5.17
C ASP A 325 -4.24 -9.92 -5.10
N PRO A 326 -3.52 -9.96 -6.23
CA PRO A 326 -2.07 -9.87 -6.19
C PRO A 326 -1.55 -8.44 -5.99
N GLU A 327 -2.41 -7.42 -6.11
CA GLU A 327 -2.02 -6.01 -6.02
C GLU A 327 -2.27 -5.45 -4.60
N PRO A 328 -1.21 -5.09 -3.84
CA PRO A 328 -1.35 -4.56 -2.48
C PRO A 328 -2.25 -3.34 -2.36
N ALA A 329 -2.22 -2.45 -3.37
CA ALA A 329 -3.06 -1.26 -3.39
C ALA A 329 -4.56 -1.64 -3.43
N VAL A 330 -4.94 -2.68 -4.18
CA VAL A 330 -6.33 -3.12 -4.26
C VAL A 330 -6.81 -3.67 -2.91
N ARG A 331 -6.05 -4.58 -2.30
CA ARG A 331 -6.39 -5.15 -0.98
C ARG A 331 -6.57 -4.05 0.07
N ARG A 332 -5.62 -3.11 0.12
CA ARG A 332 -5.66 -1.98 1.06
C ARG A 332 -6.87 -1.08 0.87
N GLU A 333 -7.21 -0.72 -0.37
CA GLU A 333 -8.37 0.13 -0.65
C GLU A 333 -9.67 -0.54 -0.23
N VAL A 334 -9.83 -1.83 -0.53
CA VAL A 334 -11.04 -2.60 -0.15
C VAL A 334 -11.13 -2.73 1.36
N CYS A 335 -10.06 -3.13 2.05
CA CYS A 335 -10.05 -3.26 3.50
C CYS A 335 -10.34 -1.92 4.19
N THR A 336 -9.73 -0.83 3.70
CA THR A 336 -9.98 0.52 4.23
C THR A 336 -11.42 0.95 4.02
N ALA A 337 -12.01 0.64 2.86
CA ALA A 337 -13.39 1.00 2.59
C ALA A 337 -14.39 0.16 3.41
N LEU A 338 -14.15 -1.14 3.61
CA LEU A 338 -14.97 -1.98 4.51
C LEU A 338 -14.88 -1.51 5.97
N TYR A 339 -13.69 -1.09 6.40
CA TYR A 339 -13.50 -0.46 7.71
C TYR A 339 -14.37 0.80 7.86
N LYS A 340 -14.35 1.71 6.86
CA LYS A 340 -15.21 2.91 6.84
C LYS A 340 -16.69 2.60 6.68
N LEU A 341 -17.04 1.52 5.98
CA LEU A 341 -18.43 1.07 5.85
C LEU A 341 -19.00 0.74 7.22
N CYS A 342 -18.21 0.07 8.07
CA CYS A 342 -18.65 -0.37 9.39
C CYS A 342 -18.54 0.71 10.48
N LEU A 343 -17.48 1.53 10.44
CA LEU A 343 -17.11 2.45 11.54
C LEU A 343 -17.08 3.92 11.14
N GLY A 344 -17.48 4.25 9.90
CA GLY A 344 -17.59 5.63 9.46
C GLY A 344 -18.65 6.41 10.24
N THR A 345 -18.44 7.72 10.41
CA THR A 345 -19.42 8.62 11.03
C THR A 345 -19.67 9.82 10.13
N THR A 346 -20.86 10.42 10.21
CA THR A 346 -21.22 11.57 9.36
C THR A 346 -21.06 12.92 10.05
N GLY A 347 -20.44 12.98 11.24
CA GLY A 347 -20.17 14.21 11.98
C GLY A 347 -21.40 14.91 12.60
N PHE A 348 -22.62 14.51 12.23
CA PHE A 348 -23.89 15.02 12.77
C PHE A 348 -24.52 14.12 13.85
N GLU A 349 -24.02 12.90 14.00
CA GLU A 349 -24.45 11.96 15.03
C GLU A 349 -23.52 12.10 16.24
N ASP A 350 -24.09 12.04 17.46
CA ASP A 350 -23.34 12.15 18.72
C ASP A 350 -22.09 11.24 18.68
N GLU A 351 -20.95 11.73 19.18
CA GLU A 351 -19.65 11.01 19.18
C GLU A 351 -19.69 9.60 19.82
N ASN A 352 -20.81 9.23 20.44
CA ASN A 352 -21.04 7.94 21.09
C ASN A 352 -21.93 6.96 20.31
N SER A 353 -22.52 7.30 19.16
CA SER A 353 -23.34 6.36 18.38
C SER A 353 -22.50 5.61 17.34
N ILE A 354 -21.55 4.79 17.78
CA ILE A 354 -21.01 3.73 16.92
C ILE A 354 -22.18 2.81 16.61
N ASN A 355 -22.75 2.89 15.41
CA ASN A 355 -23.88 2.06 14.99
C ASN A 355 -23.37 0.64 14.69
N PRO A 356 -23.53 -0.33 15.60
CA PRO A 356 -22.83 -1.62 15.51
C PRO A 356 -23.48 -2.60 14.52
N SER A 357 -24.59 -2.19 13.92
CA SER A 357 -25.45 -3.05 13.08
C SER A 357 -24.75 -3.65 11.87
N LEU A 358 -23.65 -3.05 11.40
CA LEU A 358 -22.87 -3.55 10.26
C LEU A 358 -21.61 -4.32 10.67
N ILE A 359 -21.11 -4.14 11.89
CA ILE A 359 -19.86 -4.76 12.35
C ILE A 359 -20.04 -6.27 12.40
N VAL A 360 -21.11 -6.75 13.06
CA VAL A 360 -21.32 -8.19 13.27
C VAL A 360 -21.56 -8.95 11.97
N PRO A 361 -22.48 -8.53 11.08
CA PRO A 361 -22.68 -9.24 9.81
C PRO A 361 -21.43 -9.23 8.91
N MET A 362 -20.70 -8.11 8.88
CA MET A 362 -19.44 -8.01 8.14
C MET A 362 -18.37 -8.95 8.70
N LEU A 363 -18.20 -8.95 10.02
CA LEU A 363 -17.21 -9.79 10.69
C LEU A 363 -17.53 -11.28 10.50
N ASN A 364 -18.80 -11.69 10.62
CA ASN A 364 -19.22 -13.07 10.31
C ASN A 364 -18.85 -13.47 8.86
N THR A 365 -19.14 -12.59 7.89
CA THR A 365 -18.78 -12.83 6.48
C THR A 365 -17.26 -12.96 6.29
N LEU A 366 -16.47 -12.10 6.95
CA LEU A 366 -15.01 -12.15 6.86
C LEU A 366 -14.43 -13.39 7.54
N LEU A 367 -14.99 -13.83 8.67
CA LEU A 367 -14.54 -15.00 9.43
C LEU A 367 -14.74 -16.32 8.68
N GLU A 368 -15.69 -16.39 7.73
CA GLU A 368 -15.82 -17.53 6.80
C GLU A 368 -14.53 -17.76 5.99
N HIS A 369 -13.75 -16.70 5.76
CA HIS A 369 -12.50 -16.75 4.99
C HIS A 369 -11.24 -16.85 5.86
N LEU A 370 -11.38 -16.93 7.19
CA LEU A 370 -10.25 -16.97 8.12
C LEU A 370 -9.35 -18.18 7.87
N VAL A 371 -9.92 -19.34 7.53
CA VAL A 371 -9.16 -20.57 7.20
C VAL A 371 -8.18 -20.33 6.05
N ILE A 372 -8.58 -19.51 5.08
CA ILE A 372 -7.74 -19.21 3.91
C ILE A 372 -6.58 -18.31 4.33
N ALA A 373 -6.85 -17.29 5.14
CA ALA A 373 -5.82 -16.39 5.68
C ALA A 373 -4.82 -17.15 6.59
N GLU A 374 -5.31 -18.06 7.42
CA GLU A 374 -4.51 -18.95 8.28
C GLU A 374 -3.56 -19.84 7.46
N ALA A 375 -4.03 -20.35 6.32
CA ALA A 375 -3.24 -21.20 5.43
C ALA A 375 -2.21 -20.44 4.57
N MET A 376 -2.25 -19.10 4.53
CA MET A 376 -1.29 -18.32 3.77
C MET A 376 0.11 -18.42 4.39
N GLN A 377 1.10 -18.62 3.53
CA GLN A 377 2.51 -18.67 3.89
C GLN A 377 3.25 -17.47 3.31
N PRO A 378 4.38 -17.06 3.93
CA PRO A 378 5.21 -16.00 3.39
C PRO A 378 5.58 -16.29 1.93
N SER A 379 5.58 -15.25 1.09
CA SER A 379 6.01 -15.38 -0.31
C SER A 379 7.46 -15.84 -0.33
N HIS A 380 7.70 -17.15 -0.55
CA HIS A 380 9.04 -17.71 -0.60
C HIS A 380 9.82 -16.99 -1.70
N ARG A 381 10.78 -16.15 -1.31
CA ARG A 381 11.93 -15.82 -2.15
C ARG A 381 12.50 -17.17 -2.59
N LYS A 382 12.42 -17.49 -3.88
CA LYS A 382 12.89 -18.77 -4.43
C LYS A 382 14.28 -19.07 -3.82
N PRO A 383 14.41 -20.07 -2.93
CA PRO A 383 15.64 -20.28 -2.17
C PRO A 383 16.81 -20.69 -3.07
N ASP A 384 16.52 -21.15 -4.29
CA ASP A 384 17.51 -21.63 -5.27
C ASP A 384 17.99 -20.56 -6.26
N LEU A 385 17.51 -19.31 -6.16
CA LEU A 385 18.01 -18.23 -7.02
C LEU A 385 19.25 -17.57 -6.40
N PRO A 386 20.37 -17.41 -7.15
CA PRO A 386 21.51 -16.64 -6.68
C PRO A 386 21.08 -15.23 -6.25
N LEU A 387 21.62 -14.73 -5.13
CA LEU A 387 21.30 -13.40 -4.54
C LEU A 387 21.26 -12.24 -5.55
N HIS A 388 22.05 -12.33 -6.62
CA HIS A 388 22.18 -11.33 -7.70
C HIS A 388 21.00 -11.33 -8.70
N LEU A 389 20.13 -12.36 -8.67
CA LEU A 389 18.96 -12.52 -9.53
C LEU A 389 17.65 -12.32 -8.78
N HIS A 390 17.70 -12.09 -7.46
CA HIS A 390 16.51 -11.67 -6.73
C HIS A 390 16.11 -10.26 -7.21
N PRO A 391 14.82 -10.03 -7.53
CA PRO A 391 14.36 -8.66 -7.73
C PRO A 391 14.63 -7.91 -6.43
N VAL A 392 15.46 -6.88 -6.51
CA VAL A 392 15.58 -5.88 -5.45
C VAL A 392 14.18 -5.28 -5.33
N LEU A 393 13.39 -5.77 -4.37
CA LEU A 393 12.21 -5.04 -3.95
C LEU A 393 12.75 -3.73 -3.40
N ASP A 394 12.33 -2.64 -4.03
CA ASP A 394 12.51 -1.28 -3.53
C ASP A 394 12.08 -1.27 -2.06
N ASP A 395 12.95 -0.77 -1.18
CA ASP A 395 12.81 -0.88 0.27
C ASP A 395 11.40 -0.43 0.71
N GLY A 396 10.64 -1.32 1.35
CA GLY A 396 9.29 -1.04 1.87
C GLY A 396 8.10 -1.29 0.93
N LYS A 397 8.27 -1.80 -0.30
CA LYS A 397 7.13 -2.21 -1.14
C LYS A 397 6.72 -3.67 -0.89
N GLU A 398 5.47 -3.85 -0.47
CA GLU A 398 4.84 -5.17 -0.27
C GLU A 398 4.90 -6.03 -1.55
N PRO A 399 5.23 -7.33 -1.45
CA PRO A 399 5.37 -8.18 -2.63
C PRO A 399 4.06 -8.31 -3.41
N TYR A 400 4.18 -8.47 -4.73
CA TYR A 400 3.06 -8.80 -5.59
C TYR A 400 2.65 -10.26 -5.35
N GLY A 401 1.37 -10.49 -5.15
CA GLY A 401 0.80 -11.81 -4.84
C GLY A 401 -0.24 -11.73 -3.72
N PRO A 402 -1.00 -12.83 -3.49
CA PRO A 402 -1.95 -12.94 -2.39
C PRO A 402 -1.29 -12.64 -1.03
N ALA A 403 -2.01 -11.98 -0.13
CA ALA A 403 -1.54 -11.71 1.22
C ALA A 403 -2.69 -11.54 2.21
N CYS A 404 -2.43 -11.83 3.49
CA CYS A 404 -3.42 -11.75 4.56
C CYS A 404 -3.26 -10.51 5.47
N ARG A 405 -2.25 -9.66 5.24
CA ARG A 405 -1.92 -8.54 6.12
C ARG A 405 -3.07 -7.53 6.28
N ASP A 406 -3.60 -7.01 5.17
CA ASP A 406 -4.71 -6.04 5.20
C ASP A 406 -6.02 -6.67 5.72
N TYR A 407 -6.23 -7.97 5.47
CA TYR A 407 -7.37 -8.73 5.98
C TYR A 407 -7.34 -8.85 7.52
N PHE A 408 -6.21 -9.27 8.09
CA PHE A 408 -6.05 -9.34 9.54
C PHE A 408 -6.16 -7.95 10.16
N TRP A 409 -5.58 -6.92 9.52
CA TRP A 409 -5.75 -5.53 9.97
C TRP A 409 -7.23 -5.14 10.07
N LEU A 410 -8.05 -5.44 9.05
CA LEU A 410 -9.47 -5.15 9.04
C LEU A 410 -10.20 -5.89 10.17
N ILE A 411 -10.04 -7.22 10.26
CA ILE A 411 -10.71 -8.03 11.28
C ILE A 411 -10.32 -7.55 12.68
N CYS A 412 -9.04 -7.33 12.93
CA CYS A 412 -8.55 -6.82 14.21
C CYS A 412 -9.27 -5.53 14.61
N ARG A 413 -9.44 -4.59 13.66
CA ARG A 413 -10.14 -3.32 13.91
C ARG A 413 -11.64 -3.48 14.15
N LEU A 414 -12.29 -4.41 13.46
CA LEU A 414 -13.70 -4.70 13.68
C LEU A 414 -13.93 -5.35 15.05
N VAL A 415 -13.09 -6.32 15.44
CA VAL A 415 -13.15 -6.95 16.77
C VAL A 415 -12.91 -5.94 17.88
N ASP A 416 -11.89 -5.09 17.75
CA ASP A 416 -11.57 -4.03 18.73
C ASP A 416 -12.73 -3.03 18.92
N SER A 417 -13.56 -2.86 17.89
CA SER A 417 -14.69 -1.92 17.91
C SER A 417 -16.05 -2.59 18.17
N LEU A 418 -16.09 -3.87 18.57
CA LEU A 418 -17.34 -4.55 18.91
C LEU A 418 -17.93 -3.94 20.20
N PRO A 419 -19.23 -3.59 20.23
CA PRO A 419 -19.88 -3.20 21.48
C PRO A 419 -20.11 -4.42 22.38
N GLU A 420 -20.16 -4.20 23.69
CA GLU A 420 -20.40 -5.26 24.68
C GLU A 420 -21.71 -6.02 24.41
N GLU A 421 -22.76 -5.33 23.96
CA GLU A 421 -24.08 -5.91 23.63
C GLU A 421 -24.06 -6.90 22.45
N ALA A 422 -23.06 -6.80 21.56
CA ALA A 422 -22.93 -7.71 20.41
C ALA A 422 -22.20 -9.01 20.76
N ILE A 423 -21.60 -9.09 21.95
CA ILE A 423 -20.83 -10.24 22.41
C ILE A 423 -21.78 -11.24 23.05
N LYS A 424 -21.79 -12.46 22.52
CA LYS A 424 -22.62 -13.55 23.06
C LYS A 424 -22.10 -14.00 24.43
N GLU A 425 -22.97 -13.95 25.44
CA GLU A 425 -22.83 -14.72 26.69
C GLU A 425 -23.82 -15.90 26.69
N GLY A 426 -23.85 -16.73 25.63
CA GLY A 426 -24.75 -17.89 25.57
C GLY A 426 -25.19 -18.33 24.17
N SER A 427 -26.05 -19.36 24.09
CA SER A 427 -26.43 -20.05 22.85
C SER A 427 -27.70 -19.49 22.18
N ASP A 428 -27.73 -18.21 21.80
CA ASP A 428 -28.84 -17.65 21.01
C ASP A 428 -28.47 -17.49 19.52
N ASP A 429 -29.13 -18.25 18.66
CA ASP A 429 -28.83 -18.46 17.24
C ASP A 429 -29.17 -17.27 16.31
N SER A 430 -28.85 -16.05 16.70
CA SER A 430 -29.04 -14.86 15.86
C SER A 430 -27.73 -14.46 15.15
N ASN A 431 -27.83 -14.12 13.85
CA ASN A 431 -26.76 -13.53 13.02
C ASN A 431 -26.32 -12.13 13.50
N LEU A 432 -26.83 -11.66 14.63
CA LEU A 432 -26.62 -10.32 15.21
C LEU A 432 -25.51 -10.30 16.26
N THR A 433 -24.93 -11.45 16.57
CA THR A 433 -24.05 -11.61 17.73
C THR A 433 -22.88 -12.56 17.43
N ILE A 434 -21.72 -12.30 18.04
CA ILE A 434 -20.47 -13.05 17.86
C ILE A 434 -20.09 -13.79 19.14
N ASP A 435 -19.84 -15.09 19.02
CA ASP A 435 -19.24 -15.91 20.07
C ASP A 435 -17.72 -15.68 20.10
N LEU A 436 -17.29 -14.74 20.95
CA LEU A 436 -15.87 -14.42 21.12
C LEU A 436 -15.09 -15.53 21.79
N GLU A 437 -15.71 -16.36 22.63
CA GLU A 437 -15.04 -17.48 23.29
C GLU A 437 -14.68 -18.57 22.28
N ALA A 438 -15.63 -18.98 21.44
CA ALA A 438 -15.38 -19.95 20.37
C ALA A 438 -14.36 -19.42 19.36
N LEU A 439 -14.45 -18.13 19.00
CA LEU A 439 -13.47 -17.48 18.13
C LEU A 439 -12.08 -17.46 18.78
N ALA A 440 -11.96 -17.11 20.06
CA ALA A 440 -10.70 -17.12 20.79
C ALA A 440 -10.06 -18.51 20.77
N ILE A 441 -10.82 -19.55 21.14
CA ILE A 441 -10.31 -20.93 21.17
C ILE A 441 -9.82 -21.37 19.79
N ARG A 442 -10.57 -21.05 18.72
CA ARG A 442 -10.18 -21.36 17.34
C ARG A 442 -8.89 -20.65 16.93
N VAL A 443 -8.80 -19.34 17.15
CA VAL A 443 -7.62 -18.55 16.75
C VAL A 443 -6.39 -18.97 17.56
N ILE A 444 -6.57 -19.31 18.84
CA ILE A 444 -5.50 -19.87 19.68
C ILE A 444 -5.00 -21.19 19.11
N ASP A 445 -5.89 -22.12 18.75
CA ASP A 445 -5.50 -23.39 18.15
C ASP A 445 -4.72 -23.19 16.85
N SER A 446 -5.20 -22.32 15.96
CA SER A 446 -4.49 -21.93 14.74
C SER A 446 -3.11 -21.34 15.02
N LEU A 447 -2.99 -20.46 16.02
CA LEU A 447 -1.74 -19.82 16.42
C LEU A 447 -0.73 -20.83 16.98
N LEU A 448 -1.17 -21.76 17.83
CA LEU A 448 -0.32 -22.80 18.42
C LEU A 448 0.15 -23.80 17.37
N ASN A 449 -0.75 -24.25 16.50
CA ASN A 449 -0.48 -25.26 15.47
C ASN A 449 0.27 -24.71 14.23
N ARG A 450 0.39 -23.38 14.08
CA ARG A 450 1.13 -22.79 12.96
C ARG A 450 2.60 -23.21 12.94
N ASP A 451 3.12 -23.56 11.77
CA ASP A 451 4.53 -23.91 11.58
C ASP A 451 5.51 -22.76 11.90
N HIS A 452 6.79 -23.10 12.07
CA HIS A 452 7.86 -22.13 12.27
C HIS A 452 8.35 -21.58 10.91
N LEU A 453 7.57 -20.67 10.32
CA LEU A 453 7.82 -20.15 8.98
C LEU A 453 8.88 -19.04 8.94
N GLU A 454 9.07 -18.29 10.03
CA GLU A 454 10.17 -17.33 10.13
C GLU A 454 11.51 -18.06 10.26
N THR A 455 12.30 -18.05 9.18
CA THR A 455 13.59 -18.75 9.08
C THR A 455 14.71 -17.98 9.80
N ARG A 456 15.82 -18.68 10.08
CA ARG A 456 17.03 -18.09 10.67
C ARG A 456 17.90 -17.33 9.66
N HIS A 457 17.72 -17.63 8.38
CA HIS A 457 18.45 -17.05 7.26
C HIS A 457 17.45 -16.34 6.38
N ASN A 458 17.74 -15.10 5.98
CA ASN A 458 16.83 -14.27 5.18
C ASN A 458 15.41 -14.27 5.76
N THR A 459 15.28 -13.97 7.07
CA THR A 459 14.02 -14.00 7.79
C THR A 459 12.94 -13.27 6.98
N VAL A 460 11.95 -14.03 6.53
CA VAL A 460 10.76 -13.46 5.88
C VAL A 460 9.71 -13.30 6.95
N GLU A 461 9.08 -12.13 6.98
CA GLU A 461 7.98 -11.86 7.91
C GLU A 461 6.82 -12.81 7.63
N ASP A 462 6.28 -13.38 8.71
CA ASP A 462 5.09 -14.21 8.64
C ASP A 462 3.84 -13.39 8.96
N ASP A 463 3.26 -12.77 7.93
CA ASP A 463 2.03 -11.98 8.02
C ASP A 463 0.86 -12.77 8.65
N GLY A 464 0.81 -14.09 8.44
CA GLY A 464 -0.22 -14.95 9.05
C GLY A 464 0.00 -15.13 10.55
N LEU A 465 1.25 -15.33 11.00
CA LEU A 465 1.59 -15.39 12.42
C LEU A 465 1.32 -14.04 13.11
N VAL A 466 1.79 -12.94 12.51
CA VAL A 466 1.55 -11.57 13.00
C VAL A 466 0.06 -11.29 13.10
N GLY A 467 -0.70 -11.66 12.06
CA GLY A 467 -2.14 -11.51 12.01
C GLY A 467 -2.87 -12.28 13.12
N LEU A 468 -2.49 -13.54 13.37
CA LEU A 468 -3.06 -14.36 14.44
C LEU A 468 -2.73 -13.86 15.84
N LEU A 469 -1.49 -13.38 16.05
CA LEU A 469 -1.08 -12.76 17.32
C LEU A 469 -1.91 -11.51 17.61
N ASN A 470 -2.04 -10.61 16.62
CA ASN A 470 -2.81 -9.39 16.74
C ASN A 470 -4.31 -9.66 16.91
N LEU A 471 -4.87 -10.62 16.18
CA LEU A 471 -6.26 -11.01 16.30
C LEU A 471 -6.54 -11.57 17.70
N THR A 472 -5.67 -12.46 18.19
CA THR A 472 -5.79 -12.99 19.55
C THR A 472 -5.69 -11.86 20.57
N CYS A 473 -4.74 -10.92 20.41
CA CYS A 473 -4.60 -9.76 21.28
C CYS A 473 -5.90 -8.95 21.35
N ASN A 474 -6.48 -8.62 20.19
CA ASN A 474 -7.73 -7.85 20.12
C ASN A 474 -8.96 -8.62 20.60
N ILE A 475 -8.98 -9.95 20.54
CA ILE A 475 -10.04 -10.73 21.19
C ILE A 475 -9.88 -10.70 22.71
N MET A 476 -8.64 -10.74 23.22
CA MET A 476 -8.35 -10.76 24.66
C MET A 476 -8.64 -9.43 25.37
N THR A 477 -8.77 -8.31 24.65
CA THR A 477 -9.18 -7.02 25.23
C THR A 477 -10.60 -7.07 25.80
N HIS A 478 -11.47 -7.88 25.19
CA HIS A 478 -12.84 -8.14 25.63
C HIS A 478 -12.95 -9.13 26.80
N ASN A 479 -11.82 -9.61 27.34
CA ASN A 479 -11.74 -10.53 28.48
C ASN A 479 -12.63 -11.79 28.35
N PRO A 480 -12.54 -12.56 27.25
CA PRO A 480 -13.29 -13.81 27.11
C PRO A 480 -12.93 -14.80 28.23
N PRO A 481 -13.85 -15.69 28.66
CA PRO A 481 -13.62 -16.63 29.75
C PRO A 481 -12.32 -17.46 29.62
N CYS A 482 -11.94 -17.87 28.41
CA CYS A 482 -10.71 -18.62 28.17
C CYS A 482 -9.44 -17.89 28.62
N LYS A 483 -9.43 -16.54 28.66
CA LYS A 483 -8.28 -15.71 29.04
C LYS A 483 -7.77 -16.07 30.44
N GLN A 484 -8.68 -16.21 31.39
CA GLN A 484 -8.36 -16.56 32.79
C GLN A 484 -8.32 -18.09 33.02
N GLY A 485 -8.93 -18.85 32.10
CA GLY A 485 -8.92 -20.30 32.13
C GLY A 485 -7.56 -20.93 31.79
N LYS A 486 -7.54 -22.27 31.77
CA LYS A 486 -6.32 -23.03 31.49
C LYS A 486 -5.80 -22.81 30.07
N ILE A 487 -6.70 -22.53 29.13
CA ILE A 487 -6.37 -22.24 27.72
C ILE A 487 -5.53 -20.96 27.63
N GLY A 488 -5.99 -19.85 28.22
CA GLY A 488 -5.25 -18.58 28.26
C GLY A 488 -3.92 -18.69 28.98
N GLN A 489 -3.85 -19.46 30.08
CA GLN A 489 -2.57 -19.75 30.75
C GLN A 489 -1.61 -20.52 29.84
N ASN A 490 -2.09 -21.56 29.13
CA ASN A 490 -1.27 -22.32 28.19
C ASN A 490 -0.76 -21.44 27.05
N LEU A 491 -1.65 -20.60 26.48
CA LEU A 491 -1.28 -19.61 25.47
C LEU A 491 -0.18 -18.68 25.98
N LEU A 492 -0.28 -18.17 27.22
CA LEU A 492 0.75 -17.31 27.81
C LEU A 492 2.11 -18.02 27.90
N HIS A 493 2.13 -19.30 28.29
CA HIS A 493 3.35 -20.11 28.30
C HIS A 493 3.95 -20.24 26.90
N GLU A 494 3.13 -20.55 25.89
CA GLU A 494 3.56 -20.73 24.51
C GLU A 494 4.03 -19.42 23.87
N VAL A 495 3.32 -18.30 24.06
CA VAL A 495 3.73 -16.99 23.53
C VAL A 495 5.04 -16.51 24.15
N PHE A 496 5.27 -16.80 25.44
CA PHE A 496 6.57 -16.56 26.05
C PHE A 496 7.68 -17.37 25.36
N ASP A 497 7.41 -18.63 25.06
CA ASP A 497 8.36 -19.52 24.37
C ASP A 497 8.53 -19.12 22.89
N PHE A 498 7.50 -18.57 22.24
CA PHE A 498 7.59 -17.98 20.90
C PHE A 498 8.58 -16.83 20.82
N LEU A 499 8.85 -16.14 21.94
CA LEU A 499 9.79 -15.03 22.04
C LEU A 499 11.18 -15.45 22.51
N PHE A 500 11.27 -16.43 23.42
CA PHE A 500 12.47 -16.69 24.23
C PHE A 500 12.98 -18.13 24.21
N ALA A 501 12.26 -19.08 23.61
CA ALA A 501 12.73 -20.47 23.55
C ALA A 501 14.07 -20.57 22.81
N LEU A 502 15.02 -21.27 23.43
CA LEU A 502 16.35 -21.45 22.87
C LEU A 502 16.41 -22.70 22.00
N PRO A 503 17.05 -22.63 20.82
CA PRO A 503 17.16 -23.78 19.94
C PRO A 503 18.01 -24.88 20.54
N ASN A 504 17.60 -26.11 20.34
CA ASN A 504 18.34 -27.32 20.72
C ASN A 504 18.30 -28.35 19.57
N PRO A 505 19.05 -29.47 19.65
CA PRO A 505 19.08 -30.45 18.56
C PRO A 505 17.72 -31.04 18.16
N ARG A 506 16.72 -31.03 19.06
CA ARG A 506 15.36 -31.51 18.80
C ARG A 506 14.44 -30.40 18.26
N SER A 507 14.60 -29.17 18.73
CA SER A 507 13.83 -28.00 18.31
C SER A 507 14.76 -26.91 17.77
N LYS A 508 15.12 -27.02 16.48
CA LYS A 508 16.04 -26.07 15.84
C LYS A 508 15.35 -24.75 15.47
N HIS A 509 14.06 -24.76 15.16
CA HIS A 509 13.43 -23.60 14.51
C HIS A 509 12.98 -22.49 15.47
N VAL A 510 13.04 -22.72 16.79
CA VAL A 510 12.70 -21.72 17.83
C VAL A 510 13.75 -20.60 17.93
N PRO A 511 13.39 -19.40 18.43
CA PRO A 511 12.03 -18.96 18.79
C PRO A 511 11.13 -18.81 17.56
N LYS A 512 9.79 -18.90 17.74
CA LYS A 512 8.82 -18.80 16.64
C LYS A 512 8.73 -17.39 16.07
N CYS A 513 8.82 -16.36 16.93
CA CYS A 513 8.83 -14.94 16.57
C CYS A 513 10.28 -14.41 16.48
N LYS A 514 10.74 -14.18 15.26
CA LYS A 514 12.09 -13.66 14.94
C LYS A 514 12.07 -12.25 14.38
N SER A 515 11.10 -11.94 13.50
CA SER A 515 10.96 -10.60 12.93
C SER A 515 10.59 -9.57 13.99
N GLN A 516 10.97 -8.31 13.77
CA GLN A 516 10.63 -7.23 14.71
C GLN A 516 9.10 -7.11 14.88
N VAL A 517 8.35 -7.31 13.80
CA VAL A 517 6.88 -7.20 13.80
C VAL A 517 6.24 -8.35 14.57
N SER A 518 6.66 -9.61 14.35
CA SER A 518 6.11 -10.76 15.10
C SER A 518 6.44 -10.70 16.58
N ARG A 519 7.67 -10.25 16.93
CA ARG A 519 8.08 -10.05 18.32
C ARG A 519 7.26 -8.96 19.00
N SER A 520 7.02 -7.82 18.33
CA SER A 520 6.17 -6.74 18.86
C SER A 520 4.76 -7.26 19.14
N ALA A 521 4.13 -7.93 18.19
CA ALA A 521 2.78 -8.47 18.34
C ALA A 521 2.69 -9.50 19.49
N ALA A 522 3.71 -10.35 19.66
CA ALA A 522 3.77 -11.30 20.76
C ALA A 522 3.94 -10.61 22.12
N PHE A 523 4.72 -9.53 22.21
CA PHE A 523 4.81 -8.74 23.44
C PHE A 523 3.49 -8.06 23.79
N ASP A 524 2.82 -7.46 22.82
CA ASP A 524 1.51 -6.83 23.00
C ASP A 524 0.49 -7.85 23.52
N LEU A 525 0.49 -9.06 22.95
CA LEU A 525 -0.36 -10.16 23.41
C LEU A 525 -0.02 -10.62 24.84
N LEU A 526 1.26 -10.74 25.23
CA LEU A 526 1.63 -11.08 26.61
C LEU A 526 1.13 -10.03 27.61
N VAL A 527 1.26 -8.75 27.27
CA VAL A 527 0.76 -7.66 28.10
C VAL A 527 -0.76 -7.73 28.21
N GLU A 528 -1.46 -7.99 27.12
CA GLU A 528 -2.92 -8.10 27.13
C GLU A 528 -3.41 -9.30 27.94
N LEU A 529 -2.74 -10.45 27.85
CA LEU A 529 -3.10 -11.67 28.59
C LEU A 529 -3.03 -11.50 30.11
N VAL A 530 -2.22 -10.57 30.62
CA VAL A 530 -2.11 -10.29 32.06
C VAL A 530 -3.00 -9.16 32.54
N LYS A 531 -3.53 -8.32 31.63
CA LYS A 531 -4.50 -7.28 32.01
C LYS A 531 -5.76 -7.92 32.56
N SER A 532 -6.19 -7.43 33.72
CA SER A 532 -7.37 -7.93 34.44
C SER A 532 -7.33 -9.45 34.73
N ALA A 533 -6.14 -10.07 34.74
CA ALA A 533 -5.94 -11.51 34.93
C ALA A 533 -4.79 -11.78 35.93
N PRO A 534 -5.05 -11.82 37.25
CA PRO A 534 -4.01 -11.89 38.28
C PRO A 534 -3.20 -13.20 38.24
N ASP A 535 -3.82 -14.32 37.91
CA ASP A 535 -3.12 -15.61 37.78
C ASP A 535 -2.13 -15.59 36.61
N ASN A 536 -2.55 -15.07 35.45
CA ASN A 536 -1.68 -14.90 34.29
C ASN A 536 -0.51 -13.96 34.62
N TYR A 537 -0.79 -12.85 35.32
CA TYR A 537 0.25 -11.94 35.80
C TYR A 537 1.30 -12.66 36.65
N ARG A 538 0.86 -13.48 37.63
CA ARG A 538 1.77 -14.24 38.50
C ARG A 538 2.66 -15.19 37.69
N ILE A 539 2.09 -15.89 36.70
CA ILE A 539 2.81 -16.82 35.82
C ILE A 539 3.86 -16.07 35.00
N LEU A 540 3.48 -14.98 34.33
CA LEU A 540 4.40 -14.20 33.50
C LEU A 540 5.52 -13.57 34.35
N HIS A 541 5.17 -13.01 35.51
CA HIS A 541 6.12 -12.45 36.45
C HIS A 541 7.16 -13.49 36.91
N GLU A 542 6.73 -14.70 37.28
CA GLU A 542 7.62 -15.79 37.65
C GLU A 542 8.57 -16.18 36.50
N LYS A 543 8.04 -16.32 35.28
CA LYS A 543 8.84 -16.58 34.08
C LYS A 543 9.87 -15.49 33.81
N LEU A 544 9.48 -14.22 33.89
CA LEU A 544 10.38 -13.08 33.69
C LEU A 544 11.47 -13.03 34.75
N LEU A 545 11.13 -13.30 36.03
CA LEU A 545 12.13 -13.40 37.08
C LEU A 545 13.14 -14.52 36.80
N ILE A 546 12.68 -15.68 36.33
CA ILE A 546 13.58 -16.78 35.95
C ILE A 546 14.47 -16.38 34.76
N GLN A 547 13.91 -15.76 33.73
CA GLN A 547 14.64 -15.33 32.53
C GLN A 547 15.74 -14.32 32.83
N HIS A 548 15.51 -13.42 33.80
CA HIS A 548 16.46 -12.36 34.17
C HIS A 548 17.34 -12.74 35.36
N LYS A 549 17.25 -13.95 35.91
CA LYS A 549 18.20 -14.42 36.92
C LYS A 549 19.61 -14.42 36.31
N PRO A 550 20.59 -13.79 36.98
CA PRO A 550 21.97 -13.86 36.54
C PRO A 550 22.41 -15.33 36.41
N GLY A 551 22.82 -15.72 35.20
CA GLY A 551 23.39 -17.04 34.96
C GLY A 551 24.80 -17.16 35.57
N PRO A 552 25.41 -18.35 35.50
CA PRO A 552 26.80 -18.58 35.92
C PRO A 552 27.85 -17.90 35.03
N HIS A 553 27.43 -17.16 33.99
CA HIS A 553 28.31 -16.48 33.06
C HIS A 553 28.76 -15.11 33.59
N SER A 554 29.88 -14.61 33.06
CA SER A 554 30.37 -13.27 33.33
C SER A 554 29.26 -12.24 33.06
N PRO A 555 29.14 -11.17 33.87
CA PRO A 555 28.19 -10.10 33.61
C PRO A 555 28.36 -9.57 32.18
N TYR A 556 27.24 -9.19 31.55
CA TYR A 556 27.28 -8.60 30.22
C TYR A 556 28.17 -7.35 30.23
N PRO A 557 28.97 -7.13 29.18
CA PRO A 557 29.68 -5.86 28.99
C PRO A 557 28.72 -4.66 29.05
N TRP A 558 29.23 -3.50 29.46
CA TRP A 558 28.44 -2.27 29.57
C TRP A 558 27.89 -1.79 28.21
N ASP A 559 28.53 -2.20 27.12
CA ASP A 559 28.23 -1.92 25.72
C ASP A 559 27.48 -3.05 25.02
N TYR A 560 26.94 -4.03 25.76
CA TYR A 560 26.19 -5.13 25.19
C TYR A 560 24.80 -4.69 24.71
N TRP A 561 24.59 -4.73 23.41
CA TRP A 561 23.31 -4.45 22.77
C TRP A 561 22.79 -5.70 22.05
N PRO A 562 21.79 -6.41 22.60
CA PRO A 562 21.28 -7.66 22.00
C PRO A 562 20.85 -7.54 20.54
N HIS A 563 20.33 -6.36 20.14
CA HIS A 563 19.90 -6.11 18.76
C HIS A 563 21.08 -6.01 17.78
N GLU A 564 22.24 -5.52 18.23
CA GLU A 564 23.43 -5.36 17.39
C GLU A 564 24.35 -6.59 17.39
N ASP A 565 24.15 -7.51 18.34
CA ASP A 565 24.92 -8.75 18.51
C ASP A 565 24.21 -10.00 17.95
N GLY A 566 23.10 -9.80 17.24
CA GLY A 566 22.44 -10.81 16.42
C GLY A 566 23.12 -11.04 15.07
N ARG A 567 22.84 -12.21 14.46
CA ARG A 567 23.20 -12.53 13.08
C ARG A 567 22.59 -11.50 12.12
N SER A 568 23.34 -11.13 11.08
CA SER A 568 22.87 -10.18 10.06
C SER A 568 21.73 -10.76 9.20
N ASP A 569 20.88 -9.90 8.64
CA ASP A 569 19.74 -10.30 7.80
C ASP A 569 20.14 -11.10 6.55
N CYS A 570 21.34 -10.87 6.01
CA CYS A 570 21.88 -11.67 4.91
C CYS A 570 22.25 -13.11 5.30
N GLY A 571 22.08 -13.49 6.57
CA GLY A 571 22.12 -14.86 7.06
C GLY A 571 23.50 -15.41 7.41
N TYR A 572 24.55 -14.57 7.39
CA TYR A 572 25.93 -14.97 7.68
C TYR A 572 26.41 -14.56 9.07
N VAL A 573 27.34 -15.33 9.61
CA VAL A 573 27.98 -15.10 10.92
C VAL A 573 29.44 -14.69 10.70
N GLY A 574 29.88 -13.64 11.39
CA GLY A 574 31.26 -13.16 11.35
C GLY A 574 32.22 -13.99 12.21
N LEU A 575 33.51 -13.63 12.13
CA LEU A 575 34.54 -14.08 13.05
C LEU A 575 35.10 -12.88 13.80
N THR A 576 35.18 -12.99 15.13
CA THR A 576 35.70 -11.90 15.98
C THR A 576 37.20 -11.73 15.73
N ASN A 577 37.64 -10.51 15.44
CA ASN A 577 39.07 -10.20 15.38
C ASN A 577 39.65 -10.17 16.81
N LEU A 578 40.69 -10.97 17.06
CA LEU A 578 41.35 -11.08 18.37
C LEU A 578 42.58 -10.16 18.51
N GLY A 579 42.73 -9.21 17.59
CA GLY A 579 43.83 -8.25 17.53
C GLY A 579 44.34 -8.15 16.09
N ALA A 580 45.18 -9.11 15.70
CA ALA A 580 45.82 -9.20 14.38
C ALA A 580 45.38 -10.44 13.58
N THR A 581 44.19 -11.01 13.84
CA THR A 581 43.75 -12.30 13.28
C THR A 581 42.86 -12.18 12.04
N CYS A 582 42.91 -11.06 11.31
CA CYS A 582 42.08 -10.83 10.13
C CYS A 582 42.43 -11.76 8.95
N TYR A 583 43.71 -12.13 8.79
CA TYR A 583 44.16 -13.10 7.78
C TYR A 583 43.46 -14.46 7.94
N MET A 584 43.40 -14.96 9.18
CA MET A 584 42.71 -16.20 9.53
C MET A 584 41.21 -16.08 9.32
N ALA A 585 40.62 -14.96 9.75
CA ALA A 585 39.18 -14.73 9.59
C ALA A 585 38.78 -14.78 8.10
N SER A 586 39.53 -14.07 7.25
CA SER A 586 39.33 -14.10 5.80
C SER A 586 39.49 -15.51 5.24
N CYS A 587 40.58 -16.21 5.54
CA CYS A 587 40.82 -17.57 5.05
C CYS A 587 39.72 -18.56 5.47
N MET A 588 39.32 -18.55 6.74
CA MET A 588 38.29 -19.45 7.26
C MET A 588 36.92 -19.17 6.66
N GLN A 589 36.57 -17.89 6.43
CA GLN A 589 35.33 -17.53 5.74
C GLN A 589 35.35 -17.99 4.28
N HIS A 590 36.47 -17.82 3.54
CA HIS A 590 36.59 -18.33 2.17
C HIS A 590 36.40 -19.85 2.12
N LEU A 591 37.07 -20.59 3.02
CA LEU A 591 36.95 -22.04 3.11
C LEU A 591 35.53 -22.49 3.47
N TYR A 592 34.87 -21.78 4.40
CA TYR A 592 33.49 -22.06 4.80
C TYR A 592 32.48 -21.84 3.66
N MET A 593 32.75 -20.87 2.78
CA MET A 593 31.89 -20.56 1.64
C MET A 593 32.01 -21.59 0.51
N MET A 594 32.96 -22.53 0.57
CA MET A 594 33.04 -23.68 -0.33
C MET A 594 32.15 -24.82 0.18
N PRO A 595 31.00 -25.13 -0.46
CA PRO A 595 30.03 -26.10 0.08
C PRO A 595 30.62 -27.50 0.27
N GLN A 596 31.48 -27.95 -0.66
CA GLN A 596 32.13 -29.25 -0.57
C GLN A 596 33.07 -29.32 0.63
N ALA A 597 33.92 -28.30 0.83
CA ALA A 597 34.83 -28.25 1.98
C ALA A 597 34.06 -28.19 3.29
N ARG A 598 33.03 -27.35 3.37
CA ARG A 598 32.16 -27.23 4.56
C ARG A 598 31.52 -28.56 4.94
N VAL A 599 30.92 -29.27 3.98
CA VAL A 599 30.28 -30.57 4.23
C VAL A 599 31.31 -31.62 4.65
N SER A 600 32.46 -31.67 3.97
CA SER A 600 33.53 -32.62 4.32
C SER A 600 34.11 -32.37 5.71
N ILE A 601 34.35 -31.10 6.09
CA ILE A 601 34.86 -30.74 7.42
C ILE A 601 33.84 -31.12 8.50
N LEU A 602 32.56 -30.74 8.34
CA LEU A 602 31.51 -31.05 9.31
C LEU A 602 31.23 -32.56 9.43
N GLY A 603 31.40 -33.33 8.36
CA GLY A 603 31.21 -34.79 8.34
C GLY A 603 32.43 -35.62 8.71
N ALA A 604 33.60 -34.99 8.95
CA ALA A 604 34.83 -35.71 9.23
C ALA A 604 34.81 -36.42 10.60
N ASP A 605 35.37 -37.63 10.66
CA ASP A 605 35.49 -38.40 11.91
C ASP A 605 36.63 -37.87 12.79
N CYS A 606 36.27 -37.25 13.91
CA CYS A 606 37.19 -36.72 14.92
C CYS A 606 37.64 -37.75 15.97
N ASN A 607 37.21 -39.01 15.89
CA ASN A 607 37.56 -40.03 16.89
C ASN A 607 38.88 -40.74 16.57
N ARG A 608 39.43 -40.56 15.37
CA ARG A 608 40.74 -41.12 15.01
C ARG A 608 41.84 -40.31 15.67
N ALA A 609 42.65 -40.98 16.51
CA ALA A 609 43.83 -40.38 17.11
C ALA A 609 44.82 -40.00 16.01
N ASN A 610 44.94 -38.70 15.73
CA ASN A 610 45.92 -38.14 14.80
C ASN A 610 46.48 -36.82 15.36
N LYS A 611 47.64 -36.39 14.86
CA LYS A 611 48.34 -35.18 15.34
C LYS A 611 47.54 -33.87 15.19
N HIS A 612 46.48 -33.85 14.38
CA HIS A 612 45.68 -32.65 14.07
C HIS A 612 44.24 -32.75 14.61
N GLN A 613 43.95 -33.74 15.46
CA GLN A 613 42.59 -34.05 15.91
C GLN A 613 41.93 -32.86 16.63
N LEU A 614 42.69 -32.18 17.49
CA LEU A 614 42.21 -30.99 18.21
C LEU A 614 41.91 -29.83 17.27
N THR A 615 42.78 -29.61 16.27
CA THR A 615 42.60 -28.58 15.24
C THR A 615 41.35 -28.84 14.42
N LEU A 616 41.14 -30.08 13.97
CA LEU A 616 39.95 -30.47 13.23
C LEU A 616 38.67 -30.30 14.07
N ARG A 617 38.72 -30.66 15.35
CA ARG A 617 37.59 -30.49 16.28
C ARG A 617 37.21 -29.03 16.48
N GLU A 618 38.19 -28.15 16.66
CA GLU A 618 37.92 -26.71 16.80
C GLU A 618 37.50 -26.07 15.47
N LEU A 619 38.00 -26.57 14.33
CA LEU A 619 37.52 -26.15 13.00
C LEU A 619 36.07 -26.58 12.75
N GLN A 620 35.70 -27.82 13.09
CA GLN A 620 34.32 -28.30 13.06
C GLN A 620 33.41 -27.46 13.95
N ARG A 621 33.86 -27.17 15.18
CA ARG A 621 33.13 -26.29 16.08
C ARG A 621 32.92 -24.92 15.45
N MET A 622 33.97 -24.30 14.90
CA MET A 622 33.87 -23.01 14.22
C MET A 622 32.84 -23.06 13.08
N PHE A 623 32.92 -24.06 12.20
CA PHE A 623 32.01 -24.21 11.06
C PHE A 623 30.57 -24.48 11.50
N ALA A 624 30.37 -25.24 12.59
CA ALA A 624 29.06 -25.45 13.17
C ALA A 624 28.47 -24.14 13.72
N TYR A 625 29.27 -23.28 14.37
CA TYR A 625 28.81 -21.96 14.79
C TYR A 625 28.49 -21.04 13.59
N LEU A 626 29.33 -21.02 12.56
CA LEU A 626 29.08 -20.25 11.34
C LEU A 626 27.78 -20.68 10.65
N LEU A 627 27.45 -21.97 10.72
CA LEU A 627 26.22 -22.53 10.15
C LEU A 627 25.00 -22.25 11.03
N GLU A 628 25.07 -22.56 12.33
CA GLU A 628 23.88 -22.69 13.20
C GLU A 628 23.66 -21.52 14.16
N SER A 629 24.66 -20.66 14.41
CA SER A 629 24.59 -19.66 15.48
C SER A 629 23.82 -18.39 15.11
N GLU A 630 22.88 -17.96 15.95
CA GLU A 630 22.19 -16.67 15.86
C GLU A 630 23.03 -15.45 16.28
N ARG A 631 24.30 -15.66 16.64
CA ARG A 631 25.21 -14.57 17.04
C ARG A 631 25.74 -13.84 15.82
N LYS A 632 26.04 -12.55 16.00
CA LYS A 632 26.76 -11.73 15.02
C LYS A 632 28.07 -12.37 14.58
N ALA A 633 28.85 -12.88 15.53
CA ALA A 633 30.15 -13.47 15.26
C ALA A 633 30.53 -14.59 16.24
N TYR A 634 31.35 -15.53 15.75
CA TYR A 634 32.01 -16.54 16.55
C TYR A 634 33.39 -16.07 17.02
N ASN A 635 33.79 -16.43 18.24
CA ASN A 635 35.12 -16.12 18.79
C ASN A 635 36.08 -17.30 18.57
N PRO A 636 37.10 -17.17 17.70
CA PRO A 636 37.98 -18.28 17.32
C PRO A 636 39.15 -18.52 18.29
N ARG A 637 39.11 -17.99 19.52
CA ARG A 637 40.24 -18.09 20.48
C ARG A 637 40.62 -19.53 20.81
N SER A 638 39.66 -20.45 20.88
CA SER A 638 39.95 -21.88 21.13
C SER A 638 40.69 -22.52 19.95
N PHE A 639 40.32 -22.17 18.71
CA PHE A 639 41.03 -22.60 17.51
C PHE A 639 42.48 -22.08 17.49
N CYS A 640 42.69 -20.80 17.81
CA CYS A 640 44.04 -20.20 17.84
C CYS A 640 44.98 -20.89 18.85
N ARG A 641 44.44 -21.49 19.91
CA ARG A 641 45.21 -22.22 20.92
C ARG A 641 45.69 -23.60 20.47
N VAL A 642 45.01 -24.20 19.49
CA VAL A 642 45.29 -25.58 19.05
C VAL A 642 45.89 -25.65 17.64
N TYR A 643 45.63 -24.65 16.79
CA TYR A 643 46.28 -24.55 15.49
C TYR A 643 47.72 -24.10 15.68
N THR A 644 48.65 -24.82 15.04
CA THR A 644 50.09 -24.52 15.13
C THR A 644 50.65 -24.14 13.77
N MET A 645 51.48 -23.11 13.75
CA MET A 645 52.22 -22.61 12.59
C MET A 645 53.67 -22.42 13.03
N ASN A 646 54.64 -22.93 12.27
CA ASN A 646 56.05 -22.94 12.69
C ASN A 646 56.26 -23.62 14.07
N HIS A 647 55.50 -24.68 14.35
CA HIS A 647 55.50 -25.44 15.62
C HIS A 647 55.02 -24.67 16.87
N GLU A 648 54.53 -23.45 16.72
CA GLU A 648 53.96 -22.66 17.82
C GLU A 648 52.46 -22.39 17.62
N PRO A 649 51.66 -22.26 18.69
CA PRO A 649 50.28 -21.79 18.60
C PRO A 649 50.20 -20.39 17.98
N LEU A 650 49.05 -20.04 17.40
CA LEU A 650 48.87 -18.71 16.81
C LEU A 650 48.92 -17.61 17.87
N ASN A 651 49.85 -16.66 17.69
CA ASN A 651 49.87 -15.41 18.44
C ASN A 651 48.81 -14.45 17.87
N THR A 652 47.77 -14.14 18.64
CA THR A 652 46.67 -13.27 18.18
C THR A 652 47.06 -11.80 18.04
N GLY A 653 48.25 -11.40 18.49
CA GLY A 653 48.82 -10.06 18.31
C GLY A 653 49.78 -9.92 17.12
N GLU A 654 50.07 -11.01 16.41
CA GLU A 654 51.01 -11.03 15.29
C GLU A 654 50.26 -10.99 13.95
N GLN A 655 50.66 -10.07 13.07
CA GLN A 655 50.16 -10.01 11.69
C GLN A 655 50.85 -11.06 10.84
N LYS A 656 50.08 -11.79 10.02
CA LYS A 656 50.60 -12.82 9.11
C LYS A 656 50.00 -12.66 7.72
N ASP A 657 50.69 -13.23 6.73
CA ASP A 657 50.18 -13.32 5.37
C ASP A 657 49.07 -14.39 5.28
N MET A 658 48.02 -14.08 4.51
CA MET A 658 46.87 -14.98 4.35
C MET A 658 47.22 -16.23 3.53
N ALA A 659 48.09 -16.13 2.53
CA ALA A 659 48.47 -17.26 1.69
C ALA A 659 49.45 -18.19 2.41
N GLU A 660 50.27 -17.66 3.32
CA GLU A 660 51.10 -18.49 4.21
C GLU A 660 50.27 -19.27 5.24
N PHE A 661 49.13 -18.69 5.66
CA PHE A 661 48.22 -19.34 6.61
C PHE A 661 47.34 -20.44 5.99
N LEU A 662 46.92 -20.24 4.72
CA LEU A 662 46.11 -21.21 3.96
C LEU A 662 46.89 -22.50 3.69
#